data_AF-A0AAD9Z623-F1
#
_entry.id   AF-A0AAD9Z623-F1
#
_cell.length_a   1.000
_cell.length_b   1.000
_cell.length_c   1.000
_cell.angle_alpha   90.00
_cell.angle_beta   90.00
_cell.angle_gamma   90.00
#
_symmetry.space_group_name_H-M   'P 1'
#
loop_
_entity.id
_entity.type
_entity.pdbx_description
1 polymer ?
#
loop_
_entity_poly.entity_id
_entity_poly.type
_entity_poly.pdbx_seq_one_letter_code
_entity_poly.pdbx_strand_id
1 'polypeptide(L)'
;MTGMIAMVLEAARQISKSAQTIRGYRFNDVIFSKALIMNLDPEGVETQVCLQPRKSNGSTSSQSSDFQLYNFSNDQWAEICRGTVITEYDESPDEVDDGKEAKLAFDAQIKICEEGIRRCRRGVGTQEMYENLDKFGMSFGPTFQTLREVSVSDEGEASAIINVHDWITKVPIDSYQSHVIHPTALDGVFHLTIVALSDGASAAVPMIVPTQLRDLWISNTLLTQPENEIVKLFSKTTFQGYREADFSVIALNATSLEPQIVVGGYRGTAASGWDNANLDHSDSQRLVFKIDWKPDLDVLESEQLSTYCTAAVDDSMLLSEELIDESELVCLYFMWTTLEDLLPESTTDPNLPLLRYSDWLKHHCDQCDARSILEKSEEGRELLQNSLHREAILTRLHASGPEGRLFVTVGRELMRILRGEVDALDLLFNQRLVQDYYSSIAFAANYAKVATYVDLLAHKNSDLRILEIGAGTGGATAPILQRLSQNSSQEYCTPRYSQYDYTDISPSFFEEAKGRFRSYNDRIIYKVLDIEKDPGGQSFTAGEYDLVVSSCVLHATASLDATLKNTRKLLKPGGKLVLFEPCNRNCSRIPFVFGLLPGWWLGAEDNRRWGPLISDQEWHVNLSRNGFSGVDVCLRDYQAESRHTFSVMISTAIEAEAAPTITSDITIIAEANSRFQQDVAREVKTLLIGGPSCEVFSPPDISAQNLKNRICVFLPELESPVLYDVQNEAFNSVKKMISFAESLIWVMHGGDDSLIEPEAGLATGLARSICSEKDDSNFITLALVQKSARETALDISKILKRIPEAREGLSDSEYTEKKQLLCVGRVVEAPGMNKKVLAKVTRQKAEPRLLEQEAGRPLELTIASPGLLDTLQFVDDKVYQKPLAAEEVEVEVKVTGLNFKDIMIALGQLPEKNLGLECAGTVTRVGSNVDVKVGDRVCGPTGGAFKTYVRCPASFIVKIPDQMDLSTAATLPVVFCTAYYAMHYLARLKDGESVLIHSGAGGVGQAAIQLAQRANAEIYVTVGSNEKKRLLADLYGIEADHVFSSRNLTFAQGIKRMTKGRGVDVVLNSLAGESLRKSWECIAPFGRFIEIGKSDIQSHSQLSMSPFATNVMFASVDLSIMAEKAKPLLGELMRAVMTLFTDESSKFHPPRPLHVCNGSQLEEAFRFLQSGKNTGKTVVELHKEDLISVRISDLWI
;
A
#
# COMPACT_ATOMS: atom_id res chain seq x y z
N MET A 1 15.23 16.21 -15.93
CA MET A 1 16.55 16.10 -16.59
C MET A 1 16.63 17.00 -17.82
N THR A 2 15.75 16.82 -18.80
CA THR A 2 15.74 17.53 -20.08
C THR A 2 15.66 19.05 -19.97
N GLY A 3 14.94 19.59 -18.97
CA GLY A 3 14.99 21.01 -18.63
C GLY A 3 16.38 21.52 -18.22
N MET A 4 17.17 20.71 -17.50
CA MET A 4 18.56 21.04 -17.13
C MET A 4 19.46 21.12 -18.36
N ILE A 5 19.32 20.16 -19.28
CA ILE A 5 20.07 20.15 -20.54
C ILE A 5 19.67 21.35 -21.42
N ALA A 6 18.38 21.65 -21.53
CA ALA A 6 17.89 22.79 -22.31
C ALA A 6 18.43 24.13 -21.78
N MET A 7 18.48 24.33 -20.45
CA MET A 7 19.07 25.54 -19.85
C MET A 7 20.55 25.69 -20.22
N VAL A 8 21.34 24.63 -20.14
CA VAL A 8 22.77 24.66 -20.48
C VAL A 8 23.00 24.85 -21.97
N LEU A 9 22.18 24.20 -22.81
CA LEU A 9 22.21 24.36 -24.27
C LEU A 9 21.96 25.81 -24.66
N GLU A 10 20.93 26.42 -24.08
CA GLU A 10 20.57 27.80 -24.36
C GLU A 10 21.64 28.78 -23.84
N ALA A 11 22.23 28.51 -22.67
CA ALA A 11 23.38 29.27 -22.18
C ALA A 11 24.58 29.17 -23.14
N ALA A 12 24.91 27.96 -23.64
CA ALA A 12 25.98 27.74 -24.62
C ALA A 12 25.72 28.50 -25.93
N ARG A 13 24.47 28.51 -26.41
CA ARG A 13 24.03 29.28 -27.58
C ARG A 13 24.23 30.77 -27.37
N GLN A 14 23.80 31.32 -26.24
CA GLN A 14 23.89 32.77 -25.96
C GLN A 14 25.34 33.27 -25.83
N ILE A 15 26.28 32.44 -25.37
CA ILE A 15 27.69 32.81 -25.26
C ILE A 15 28.49 32.55 -26.55
N SER A 16 27.92 31.82 -27.51
CA SER A 16 28.59 31.52 -28.78
C SER A 16 28.60 32.78 -29.65
N LYS A 17 29.73 33.51 -29.65
CA LYS A 17 29.93 34.79 -30.37
C LYS A 17 30.66 34.62 -31.70
N SER A 18 30.75 33.40 -32.24
CA SER A 18 31.44 33.13 -33.50
C SER A 18 30.63 33.59 -34.72
N ALA A 19 31.31 34.04 -35.78
CA ALA A 19 30.71 34.32 -37.08
C ALA A 19 30.42 33.03 -37.90
N GLN A 20 30.83 31.86 -37.39
CA GLN A 20 30.64 30.56 -38.02
C GLN A 20 29.25 29.99 -37.71
N THR A 21 28.67 29.28 -38.67
CA THR A 21 27.38 28.58 -38.50
C THR A 21 27.54 27.45 -37.49
N ILE A 22 26.64 27.40 -36.51
CA ILE A 22 26.60 26.32 -35.51
C ILE A 22 25.93 25.11 -36.15
N ARG A 23 26.63 23.98 -36.14
CA ARG A 23 26.14 22.68 -36.58
C ARG A 23 25.28 22.02 -35.51
N GLY A 24 25.74 22.04 -34.26
CA GLY A 24 25.06 21.41 -33.14
C GLY A 24 25.78 21.58 -31.81
N TYR A 25 25.23 20.93 -30.79
CA TYR A 25 25.74 20.98 -29.42
C TYR A 25 25.97 19.56 -28.92
N ARG A 26 27.17 19.30 -28.40
CA ARG A 26 27.53 18.02 -27.78
C ARG A 26 27.69 18.15 -26.28
N PHE A 27 27.09 17.25 -25.53
CA PHE A 27 27.20 17.11 -24.09
C PHE A 27 28.00 15.86 -23.78
N ASN A 28 29.04 16.00 -22.97
CA ASN A 28 29.90 14.89 -22.55
C ASN A 28 29.93 14.76 -21.03
N ASP A 29 29.89 13.51 -20.56
CA ASP A 29 30.04 13.10 -19.16
C ASP A 29 29.17 13.92 -18.19
N VAL A 30 27.89 14.09 -18.56
CA VAL A 30 26.91 14.80 -17.73
C VAL A 30 26.49 13.92 -16.57
N ILE A 31 26.54 14.48 -15.36
CA ILE A 31 26.14 13.82 -14.11
C ILE A 31 24.97 14.59 -13.52
N PHE A 32 23.85 13.89 -13.31
CA PHE A 32 22.66 14.40 -12.65
C PHE A 32 22.74 14.03 -11.17
N SER A 33 23.07 14.99 -10.31
CA SER A 33 23.30 14.74 -8.89
C SER A 33 22.01 14.78 -8.08
N LYS A 34 21.04 15.61 -8.49
CA LYS A 34 19.74 15.77 -7.82
C LYS A 34 18.66 16.14 -8.83
N ALA A 35 17.42 15.74 -8.54
CA ALA A 35 16.25 16.20 -9.29
C ALA A 35 15.94 17.67 -8.97
N LEU A 36 15.47 18.41 -9.97
CA LEU A 36 14.91 19.76 -9.80
C LEU A 36 13.42 19.63 -9.54
N ILE A 37 12.97 19.92 -8.31
CA ILE A 37 11.57 19.86 -7.91
C ILE A 37 10.95 21.24 -8.15
N MET A 38 9.87 21.28 -8.94
CA MET A 38 9.10 22.51 -9.19
C MET A 38 8.02 22.65 -8.12
N ASN A 39 8.12 23.66 -7.26
CA ASN A 39 7.04 24.01 -6.32
C ASN A 39 6.08 25.00 -6.99
N LEU A 40 4.78 24.87 -6.71
CA LEU A 40 3.74 25.79 -7.21
C LEU A 40 3.68 27.11 -6.41
N ASP A 41 4.76 27.46 -5.72
CA ASP A 41 4.85 28.71 -4.98
C ASP A 41 4.90 29.89 -5.99
N PRO A 42 4.15 30.99 -5.76
CA PRO A 42 4.24 32.20 -6.58
C PRO A 42 5.65 32.76 -6.76
N GLU A 43 6.61 32.48 -5.87
CA GLU A 43 8.01 32.92 -6.02
C GLU A 43 8.81 32.14 -7.08
N GLY A 44 8.31 30.97 -7.53
CA GLY A 44 8.94 30.15 -8.57
C GLY A 44 10.20 29.42 -8.10
N VAL A 45 11.00 28.93 -9.06
CA VAL A 45 12.25 28.19 -8.81
C VAL A 45 13.43 28.98 -9.37
N GLU A 46 14.42 29.27 -8.53
CA GLU A 46 15.63 29.98 -8.93
C GLU A 46 16.78 29.02 -9.26
N THR A 47 17.34 29.15 -10.46
CA THR A 47 18.45 28.32 -10.94
C THR A 47 19.62 29.19 -11.42
N GLN A 48 20.83 28.65 -11.35
CA GLN A 48 22.05 29.32 -11.84
C GLN A 48 22.86 28.36 -12.72
N VAL A 49 23.14 28.78 -13.95
CA VAL A 49 24.04 28.09 -14.89
C VAL A 49 25.41 28.78 -14.87
N CYS A 50 26.45 28.02 -14.54
CA CYS A 50 27.83 28.47 -14.58
C CYS A 50 28.55 27.76 -15.75
N LEU A 51 29.13 28.53 -16.67
CA LEU A 51 29.95 28.02 -17.78
C LEU A 51 31.41 28.48 -17.61
N GLN A 52 32.33 27.52 -17.56
CA GLN A 52 33.76 27.76 -17.49
C GLN A 52 34.44 27.30 -18.80
N PRO A 53 34.90 28.25 -19.65
CA PRO A 53 35.58 27.89 -20.89
C PRO A 53 36.86 27.09 -20.64
N ARG A 54 37.03 25.99 -21.36
CA ARG A 54 38.30 25.24 -21.37
C ARG A 54 39.29 25.95 -22.29
N LYS A 55 40.53 26.15 -21.83
CA LYS A 55 41.61 26.67 -22.70
C LYS A 55 41.99 25.60 -23.73
N SER A 56 41.46 25.71 -24.93
CA SER A 56 41.90 24.93 -26.10
C SER A 56 43.27 25.43 -26.55
N ASN A 57 44.30 24.60 -26.39
CA ASN A 57 45.58 24.78 -27.10
C ASN A 57 45.47 24.08 -28.47
N GLY A 58 44.73 24.65 -29.43
CA GLY A 58 45.00 24.36 -30.85
C GLY A 58 43.83 24.11 -31.83
N SER A 59 42.56 24.02 -31.42
CA SER A 59 41.44 23.87 -32.38
C SER A 59 40.59 25.15 -32.46
N THR A 60 40.41 25.67 -33.68
CA THR A 60 39.50 26.78 -34.02
C THR A 60 38.07 26.33 -34.31
N SER A 61 37.77 25.02 -34.22
CA SER A 61 36.53 24.45 -34.75
C SER A 61 35.49 24.03 -33.71
N SER A 62 35.83 24.12 -32.42
CA SER A 62 34.87 23.84 -31.34
C SER A 62 35.14 24.73 -30.12
N GLN A 63 34.06 25.12 -29.45
CA GLN A 63 34.12 25.84 -28.18
C GLN A 63 33.63 24.93 -27.06
N SER A 64 34.54 24.50 -26.19
CA SER A 64 34.24 23.61 -25.06
C SER A 64 34.20 24.38 -23.74
N SER A 65 33.15 24.15 -22.95
CA SER A 65 33.02 24.68 -21.59
C SER A 65 32.61 23.59 -20.62
N ASP A 66 33.22 23.59 -19.43
CA ASP A 66 32.68 22.88 -18.28
C ASP A 66 31.45 23.65 -17.78
N PHE A 67 30.39 22.93 -17.40
CA PHE A 67 29.20 23.54 -16.85
C PHE A 67 28.84 22.95 -15.48
N GLN A 68 28.28 23.82 -14.63
CA GLN A 68 27.65 23.46 -13.37
C GLN A 68 26.31 24.18 -13.29
N LEU A 69 25.28 23.45 -12.87
CA LEU A 69 23.93 23.95 -12.67
C LEU A 69 23.58 23.83 -11.19
N TYR A 70 23.10 24.94 -10.62
CA TYR A 70 22.70 25.04 -9.23
C TYR A 70 21.21 25.36 -9.13
N ASN A 71 20.59 24.88 -8.04
CA ASN A 71 19.24 25.24 -7.62
C ASN A 71 19.30 25.90 -6.23
N PHE A 72 18.55 26.98 -6.02
CA PHE A 72 18.44 27.61 -4.72
C PHE A 72 17.28 26.98 -3.94
N SER A 73 17.58 26.35 -2.79
CA SER A 73 16.56 25.81 -1.89
C SER A 73 17.03 25.78 -0.45
N ASN A 74 16.13 25.98 0.51
CA ASN A 74 16.44 26.05 1.95
C ASN A 74 17.58 27.04 2.28
N ASP A 75 17.52 28.24 1.68
CA ASP A 75 18.55 29.29 1.80
C ASP A 75 19.97 28.88 1.37
N GLN A 76 20.11 27.83 0.55
CA GLN A 76 21.40 27.33 0.07
C GLN A 76 21.40 26.99 -1.42
N TRP A 77 22.52 27.24 -2.08
CA TRP A 77 22.77 26.77 -3.44
C TRP A 77 23.24 25.31 -3.41
N ALA A 78 22.50 24.44 -4.10
CA ALA A 78 22.86 23.04 -4.27
C ALA A 78 23.18 22.75 -5.74
N GLU A 79 24.35 22.13 -6.01
CA GLU A 79 24.67 21.61 -7.34
C GLU A 79 23.70 20.47 -7.69
N ILE A 80 23.07 20.55 -8.86
CA ILE A 80 22.08 19.56 -9.34
C ILE A 80 22.55 18.83 -10.60
N CYS A 81 23.38 19.47 -11.44
CA CYS A 81 23.88 18.88 -12.67
C CYS A 81 25.25 19.47 -13.04
N ARG A 82 26.16 18.66 -13.57
CA ARG A 82 27.46 19.10 -14.10
C ARG A 82 27.87 18.28 -15.32
N GLY A 83 28.73 18.83 -16.16
CA GLY A 83 29.27 18.11 -17.33
C GLY A 83 30.09 19.03 -18.22
N THR A 84 30.35 18.59 -19.46
CA THR A 84 30.96 19.43 -20.50
C THR A 84 29.96 19.68 -21.62
N VAL A 85 29.88 20.91 -22.12
CA VAL A 85 29.16 21.26 -23.34
C VAL A 85 30.13 21.78 -24.40
N ILE A 86 29.95 21.34 -25.63
CA ILE A 86 30.77 21.69 -26.79
C ILE A 86 29.84 22.24 -27.87
N THR A 87 30.06 23.49 -28.27
CA THR A 87 29.45 24.05 -29.48
C THR A 87 30.27 23.61 -30.68
N GLU A 88 29.66 22.85 -31.59
CA GLU A 88 30.27 22.39 -32.84
C GLU A 88 29.88 23.33 -33.98
N TYR A 89 30.88 23.84 -34.71
CA TYR A 89 30.68 24.68 -35.88
C TYR A 89 30.80 23.85 -37.16
N ASP A 90 30.24 24.36 -38.27
CA ASP A 90 30.48 23.75 -39.58
C ASP A 90 31.97 23.81 -39.93
N GLU A 91 32.56 22.65 -40.15
CA GLU A 91 33.95 22.52 -40.58
C GLU A 91 34.01 22.41 -42.12
N SER A 92 35.08 22.96 -42.70
CA SER A 92 35.44 22.67 -44.08
C SER A 92 36.03 21.26 -44.13
N PRO A 93 35.68 20.41 -45.12
CA PRO A 93 36.30 19.11 -45.30
C PRO A 93 37.82 19.22 -45.27
N ASP A 94 38.49 18.35 -44.51
CA ASP A 94 39.96 18.36 -44.45
C ASP A 94 40.58 17.73 -45.70
N GLU A 95 41.86 18.02 -45.97
CA GLU A 95 42.56 17.51 -47.16
C GLU A 95 42.83 15.99 -47.11
N VAL A 96 42.64 15.35 -45.96
CA VAL A 96 43.02 13.95 -45.73
C VAL A 96 41.86 13.01 -46.09
N ASP A 97 40.65 13.31 -45.62
CA ASP A 97 39.49 12.45 -45.81
C ASP A 97 38.31 13.11 -46.54
N ASP A 98 38.37 14.42 -46.82
CA ASP A 98 37.30 15.19 -47.48
C ASP A 98 35.92 14.99 -46.81
N GLY A 99 35.90 14.87 -45.48
CA GLY A 99 34.69 14.65 -44.68
C GLY A 99 34.12 13.24 -44.77
N LYS A 100 34.86 12.28 -45.33
CA LYS A 100 34.43 10.90 -45.51
C LYS A 100 34.12 10.19 -44.20
N GLU A 101 34.94 10.35 -43.16
CA GLU A 101 34.69 9.69 -41.87
C GLU A 101 33.45 10.27 -41.17
N ALA A 102 33.24 11.59 -41.26
CA ALA A 102 32.03 12.23 -40.75
C ALA A 102 30.77 11.70 -41.46
N LYS A 103 30.85 11.50 -42.78
CA LYS A 103 29.77 10.90 -43.57
C LYS A 103 29.52 9.44 -43.20
N LEU A 104 30.56 8.62 -43.10
CA LEU A 104 30.43 7.21 -42.69
C LEU A 104 29.85 7.06 -41.28
N ALA A 105 30.22 7.95 -40.36
CA ALA A 105 29.65 7.98 -39.01
C ALA A 105 28.14 8.30 -39.03
N PHE A 106 27.72 9.25 -39.86
CA PHE A 106 26.30 9.54 -40.08
C PHE A 106 25.56 8.37 -40.72
N ASP A 107 26.10 7.79 -41.79
CA ASP A 107 25.51 6.63 -42.48
C ASP A 107 25.35 5.43 -41.53
N ALA A 108 26.30 5.23 -40.61
CA ALA A 108 26.21 4.19 -39.59
C ALA A 108 25.06 4.43 -38.59
N GLN A 109 24.84 5.67 -38.16
CA GLN A 109 23.72 6.03 -37.27
C GLN A 109 22.37 5.81 -37.96
N ILE A 110 22.26 6.21 -39.23
CA ILE A 110 21.06 6.00 -40.05
C ILE A 110 20.76 4.51 -40.13
N LYS A 111 21.77 3.70 -40.48
CA LYS A 111 21.62 2.24 -40.61
C LYS A 111 21.17 1.58 -39.30
N ILE A 112 21.76 1.95 -38.16
CA ILE A 112 21.38 1.40 -36.84
C ILE A 112 19.92 1.71 -36.53
N CYS A 113 19.49 2.95 -36.74
CA CYS A 113 18.12 3.39 -36.48
C CYS A 113 17.12 2.66 -37.39
N GLU A 114 17.37 2.63 -38.70
CA GLU A 114 16.47 1.96 -39.65
C GLU A 114 16.35 0.45 -39.41
N GLU A 115 17.46 -0.24 -39.15
CA GLU A 115 17.46 -1.67 -38.83
C GLU A 115 16.73 -1.94 -37.52
N GLY A 116 16.93 -1.08 -36.52
CA GLY A 116 16.23 -1.13 -35.24
C GLY A 116 14.72 -0.95 -35.35
N ILE A 117 14.28 0.06 -36.11
CA ILE A 117 12.86 0.30 -36.40
C ILE A 117 12.23 -0.93 -37.09
N ARG A 118 12.94 -1.57 -38.04
CA ARG A 118 12.45 -2.79 -38.72
C ARG A 118 12.31 -4.02 -37.80
N ARG A 119 13.03 -4.05 -36.67
CA ARG A 119 12.90 -5.11 -35.65
C ARG A 119 11.74 -4.86 -34.70
N CYS A 120 11.34 -3.60 -34.50
CA CYS A 120 10.21 -3.22 -33.65
C CYS A 120 8.87 -3.45 -34.38
N ARG A 121 8.32 -4.66 -34.28
CA ARG A 121 7.12 -5.07 -35.05
C ARG A 121 5.81 -5.03 -34.26
N ARG A 122 5.88 -4.99 -32.93
CA ARG A 122 4.70 -5.02 -32.07
C ARG A 122 4.25 -3.60 -31.79
N GLY A 123 3.15 -3.18 -32.39
CA GLY A 123 2.54 -1.86 -32.13
C GLY A 123 1.98 -1.77 -30.71
N VAL A 124 2.08 -0.57 -30.13
CA VAL A 124 1.62 -0.26 -28.77
C VAL A 124 0.66 0.92 -28.84
N GLY A 125 -0.52 0.79 -28.22
CA GLY A 125 -1.49 1.88 -28.12
C GLY A 125 -0.92 3.03 -27.28
N THR A 126 -0.69 4.19 -27.89
CA THR A 126 -0.03 5.33 -27.22
C THR A 126 -0.77 5.82 -25.97
N GLN A 127 -2.11 5.88 -26.01
CA GLN A 127 -2.90 6.32 -24.86
C GLN A 127 -2.80 5.34 -23.70
N GLU A 128 -3.07 4.05 -23.98
CA GLU A 128 -2.95 2.96 -23.00
C GLU A 128 -1.55 2.88 -22.40
N MET A 129 -0.52 3.10 -23.23
CA MET A 129 0.87 3.16 -22.78
C MET A 129 1.09 4.25 -21.73
N TYR A 130 0.66 5.49 -21.99
CA TYR A 130 0.82 6.58 -21.01
C TYR A 130 -0.05 6.37 -19.77
N GLU A 131 -1.24 5.79 -19.88
CA GLU A 131 -2.08 5.39 -18.75
C GLU A 131 -1.41 4.30 -17.90
N ASN A 132 -0.69 3.36 -18.52
CA ASN A 132 0.06 2.34 -17.79
C ASN A 132 1.33 2.90 -17.15
N LEU A 133 2.03 3.83 -17.80
CA LEU A 133 3.15 4.55 -17.19
C LEU A 133 2.70 5.37 -15.98
N ASP A 134 1.52 5.98 -16.02
CA ASP A 134 0.90 6.68 -14.89
C ASP A 134 0.68 5.72 -13.71
N LYS A 135 0.16 4.51 -13.97
CA LYS A 135 0.03 3.46 -12.94
C LYS A 135 1.38 3.07 -12.33
N PHE A 136 2.49 3.15 -13.08
CA PHE A 136 3.83 2.89 -12.56
C PHE A 136 4.45 4.10 -11.80
N GLY A 137 3.66 5.17 -11.57
CA GLY A 137 4.08 6.39 -10.88
C GLY A 137 4.77 7.42 -11.78
N MET A 138 4.68 7.28 -13.10
CA MET A 138 5.23 8.20 -14.10
C MET A 138 4.11 8.99 -14.78
N SER A 139 3.56 9.96 -14.05
CA SER A 139 2.42 10.78 -14.47
C SER A 139 2.82 11.90 -15.45
N PHE A 140 2.77 11.62 -16.75
CA PHE A 140 3.05 12.61 -17.79
C PHE A 140 1.80 13.41 -18.17
N GLY A 141 1.82 14.73 -17.92
CA GLY A 141 0.73 15.63 -18.32
C GLY A 141 0.58 15.76 -19.85
N PRO A 142 -0.51 16.38 -20.34
CA PRO A 142 -0.86 16.40 -21.78
C PRO A 142 0.24 16.95 -22.72
N THR A 143 1.06 17.89 -22.26
CA THR A 143 2.17 18.47 -23.05
C THR A 143 3.40 17.55 -23.10
N PHE A 144 3.55 16.64 -22.14
CA PHE A 144 4.63 15.64 -22.09
C PHE A 144 4.28 14.32 -22.80
N GLN A 145 3.01 14.11 -23.17
CA GLN A 145 2.59 12.94 -23.96
C GLN A 145 2.86 13.16 -25.46
N THR A 146 4.12 13.02 -25.86
CA THR A 146 4.62 13.41 -27.19
C THR A 146 4.82 12.25 -28.17
N LEU A 147 4.96 11.00 -27.68
CA LEU A 147 5.22 9.84 -28.53
C LEU A 147 4.00 9.48 -29.39
N ARG A 148 4.23 9.09 -30.65
CA ARG A 148 3.24 8.59 -31.60
C ARG A 148 3.79 7.34 -32.30
N GLU A 149 2.90 6.52 -32.87
CA GLU A 149 3.27 5.31 -33.66
C GLU A 149 4.30 4.42 -32.96
N VAL A 150 4.05 4.12 -31.68
CA VAL A 150 4.99 3.38 -30.84
C VAL A 150 4.99 1.90 -31.21
N SER A 151 6.19 1.32 -31.39
CA SER A 151 6.39 -0.12 -31.62
C SER A 151 7.60 -0.65 -30.86
N VAL A 152 7.57 -1.92 -30.44
CA VAL A 152 8.63 -2.56 -29.64
C VAL A 152 9.06 -3.92 -30.21
N SER A 153 10.20 -4.43 -29.73
CA SER A 153 10.73 -5.78 -30.03
C SER A 153 10.88 -6.61 -28.75
N ASP A 154 11.07 -7.92 -28.89
CA ASP A 154 11.29 -8.84 -27.75
C ASP A 154 12.70 -8.71 -27.10
N GLU A 155 13.55 -7.82 -27.63
CA GLU A 155 14.95 -7.64 -27.19
C GLU A 155 15.20 -6.28 -26.50
N GLY A 156 14.16 -5.66 -25.93
CA GLY A 156 14.30 -4.38 -25.22
C GLY A 156 14.63 -3.21 -26.15
N GLU A 157 14.07 -3.23 -27.36
CA GLU A 157 14.16 -2.15 -28.33
C GLU A 157 12.78 -1.52 -28.55
N ALA A 158 12.76 -0.21 -28.82
CA ALA A 158 11.52 0.51 -29.15
C ALA A 158 11.76 1.54 -30.25
N SER A 159 10.69 1.85 -30.97
CA SER A 159 10.63 2.89 -32.00
C SER A 159 9.36 3.72 -31.86
N ALA A 160 9.42 4.98 -32.26
CA ALA A 160 8.30 5.91 -32.23
C ALA A 160 8.55 7.10 -33.14
N ILE A 161 7.56 7.98 -33.25
CA ILE A 161 7.64 9.27 -33.91
C ILE A 161 7.31 10.38 -32.89
N ILE A 162 7.97 11.53 -33.01
CA ILE A 162 7.63 12.75 -32.24
C ILE A 162 7.51 13.92 -33.20
N ASN A 163 6.52 14.79 -32.98
CA ASN A 163 6.54 16.16 -33.49
C ASN A 163 7.18 17.09 -32.43
N VAL A 164 8.33 17.70 -32.74
CA VAL A 164 9.09 18.52 -31.79
C VAL A 164 8.39 19.85 -31.41
N HIS A 165 7.34 20.23 -32.13
CA HIS A 165 6.56 21.45 -31.93
C HIS A 165 5.14 21.21 -31.38
N ASP A 166 4.77 19.97 -31.05
CA ASP A 166 3.44 19.61 -30.52
C ASP A 166 3.02 20.43 -29.28
N TRP A 167 3.98 20.94 -28.52
CA TRP A 167 3.75 21.75 -27.32
C TRP A 167 3.17 23.13 -27.61
N ILE A 168 3.39 23.70 -28.81
CA ILE A 168 2.95 25.06 -29.18
C ILE A 168 1.42 25.18 -29.15
N THR A 169 0.72 24.12 -29.53
CA THR A 169 -0.76 24.09 -29.54
C THR A 169 -1.38 23.96 -28.14
N LYS A 170 -0.56 23.66 -27.13
CA LYS A 170 -0.98 23.31 -25.77
C LYS A 170 -0.62 24.37 -24.73
N VAL A 171 0.04 25.46 -25.13
CA VAL A 171 0.51 26.54 -24.25
C VAL A 171 0.00 27.90 -24.77
N PRO A 172 -0.34 28.88 -23.90
CA PRO A 172 -0.76 30.21 -24.34
C PRO A 172 0.32 30.97 -25.14
N ILE A 173 -0.09 31.67 -26.18
CA ILE A 173 0.78 32.26 -27.23
C ILE A 173 1.71 33.38 -26.73
N ASP A 174 1.41 34.01 -25.60
CA ASP A 174 2.05 35.27 -25.17
C ASP A 174 3.43 35.09 -24.49
N SER A 175 4.02 33.89 -24.49
CA SER A 175 5.19 33.53 -23.64
C SER A 175 6.36 32.87 -24.37
N TYR A 176 6.57 33.09 -25.68
CA TYR A 176 7.58 32.33 -26.43
C TYR A 176 8.92 33.06 -26.63
N GLN A 177 10.01 32.44 -26.15
CA GLN A 177 11.38 32.76 -26.54
C GLN A 177 11.90 31.70 -27.52
N SER A 178 12.73 32.11 -28.49
CA SER A 178 13.37 31.22 -29.45
C SER A 178 14.38 30.28 -28.75
N HIS A 179 14.29 28.98 -29.02
CA HIS A 179 15.10 27.93 -28.38
C HIS A 179 15.31 26.74 -29.32
N VAL A 180 16.43 26.03 -29.21
CA VAL A 180 16.80 24.93 -30.13
C VAL A 180 15.87 23.72 -30.04
N ILE A 181 15.49 23.33 -28.82
CA ILE A 181 14.52 22.26 -28.59
C ILE A 181 13.79 22.52 -27.27
N HIS A 182 12.47 22.36 -27.26
CA HIS A 182 11.68 22.54 -26.05
C HIS A 182 11.92 21.35 -25.09
N PRO A 183 12.00 21.58 -23.76
CA PRO A 183 12.23 20.50 -22.80
C PRO A 183 11.25 19.32 -22.93
N THR A 184 9.97 19.58 -23.22
CA THR A 184 8.96 18.50 -23.38
C THR A 184 9.22 17.61 -24.59
N ALA A 185 9.66 18.19 -25.72
CA ALA A 185 10.00 17.45 -26.92
C ALA A 185 11.24 16.58 -26.69
N LEU A 186 12.25 17.15 -26.03
CA LEU A 186 13.43 16.40 -25.62
C LEU A 186 13.07 15.28 -24.62
N ASP A 187 12.16 15.52 -23.68
CA ASP A 187 11.68 14.52 -22.72
C ASP A 187 11.00 13.34 -23.43
N GLY A 188 10.21 13.64 -24.47
CA GLY A 188 9.63 12.66 -25.37
C GLY A 188 10.63 11.66 -25.92
N VAL A 189 11.83 12.11 -26.30
CA VAL A 189 12.91 11.24 -26.80
C VAL A 189 13.32 10.23 -25.74
N PHE A 190 13.37 10.65 -24.48
CA PHE A 190 13.72 9.79 -23.34
C PHE A 190 12.53 8.94 -22.86
N HIS A 191 11.27 9.31 -23.10
CA HIS A 191 10.13 8.42 -22.83
C HIS A 191 10.28 7.08 -23.56
N LEU A 192 10.83 7.09 -24.78
CA LEU A 192 11.04 5.87 -25.55
C LEU A 192 11.98 4.87 -24.87
N THR A 193 12.90 5.34 -24.03
CA THR A 193 13.79 4.45 -23.26
C THR A 193 13.02 3.67 -22.19
N ILE A 194 12.03 4.32 -21.58
CA ILE A 194 11.11 3.71 -20.60
C ILE A 194 10.20 2.70 -21.29
N VAL A 195 9.71 3.03 -22.49
CA VAL A 195 8.90 2.13 -23.32
C VAL A 195 9.68 0.87 -23.71
N ALA A 196 10.92 1.02 -24.15
CA ALA A 196 11.80 -0.11 -24.48
C ALA A 196 12.05 -1.02 -23.26
N LEU A 197 12.19 -0.43 -22.08
CA LEU A 197 12.42 -1.15 -20.83
C LEU A 197 11.18 -1.89 -20.31
N SER A 198 10.00 -1.28 -20.44
CA SER A 198 8.73 -1.79 -19.92
C SER A 198 7.98 -2.69 -20.91
N ASP A 199 8.66 -3.11 -21.97
CA ASP A 199 8.08 -3.88 -23.07
C ASP A 199 6.77 -3.25 -23.58
N GLY A 200 6.84 -1.95 -23.92
CA GLY A 200 5.68 -1.19 -24.38
C GLY A 200 4.71 -0.79 -23.25
N ALA A 201 5.21 -0.53 -22.05
CA ALA A 201 4.42 -0.26 -20.83
C ALA A 201 3.47 -1.40 -20.41
N SER A 202 3.76 -2.63 -20.86
CA SER A 202 3.01 -3.83 -20.47
C SER A 202 3.58 -4.50 -19.22
N ALA A 203 4.89 -4.37 -18.99
CA ALA A 203 5.56 -4.84 -17.80
C ALA A 203 5.81 -3.69 -16.83
N ALA A 204 5.39 -3.86 -15.58
CA ALA A 204 5.67 -2.89 -14.52
C ALA A 204 7.18 -2.72 -14.34
N VAL A 205 7.63 -1.47 -14.39
CA VAL A 205 9.02 -1.08 -14.17
C VAL A 205 9.08 -0.05 -13.05
N PRO A 206 10.12 -0.08 -12.19
CA PRO A 206 10.27 0.92 -11.15
C PRO A 206 10.53 2.30 -11.77
N MET A 207 10.21 3.37 -11.05
CA MET A 207 10.57 4.73 -11.47
C MET A 207 12.08 4.83 -11.67
N ILE A 208 12.49 5.27 -12.86
CA ILE A 208 13.90 5.48 -13.20
C ILE A 208 14.22 6.96 -13.16
N VAL A 209 15.27 7.28 -12.43
CA VAL A 209 15.86 8.62 -12.44
C VAL A 209 17.14 8.63 -13.29
N PRO A 210 17.29 9.62 -14.19
CA PRO A 210 18.55 9.86 -14.89
C PRO A 210 19.70 10.13 -13.92
N THR A 211 20.83 9.46 -14.09
CA THR A 211 22.02 9.66 -13.24
C THR A 211 23.25 10.07 -14.04
N GLN A 212 23.41 9.54 -15.25
CA GLN A 212 24.54 9.86 -16.12
C GLN A 212 24.13 9.94 -17.59
N LEU A 213 24.80 10.80 -18.34
CA LEU A 213 24.69 10.90 -19.79
C LEU A 213 26.08 11.13 -20.39
N ARG A 214 26.63 10.08 -21.01
CA ARG A 214 28.02 10.09 -21.50
C ARG A 214 28.20 10.93 -22.76
N ASP A 215 27.32 10.78 -23.74
CA ASP A 215 27.36 11.52 -25.01
C ASP A 215 25.91 11.84 -25.43
N LEU A 216 25.64 13.12 -25.67
CA LEU A 216 24.41 13.60 -26.29
C LEU A 216 24.77 14.65 -27.33
N TRP A 217 24.34 14.46 -28.56
CA TRP A 217 24.48 15.43 -29.62
C TRP A 217 23.10 15.90 -30.09
N ILE A 218 22.91 17.22 -30.20
CA ILE A 218 21.67 17.85 -30.66
C ILE A 218 21.99 18.79 -31.82
N SER A 219 21.33 18.58 -32.95
CA SER A 219 21.49 19.41 -34.14
C SER A 219 20.89 20.81 -33.94
N ASN A 220 21.57 21.83 -34.48
CA ASN A 220 21.06 23.21 -34.51
C ASN A 220 20.00 23.41 -35.62
N THR A 221 19.80 22.43 -36.52
CA THR A 221 18.75 22.46 -37.55
C THR A 221 17.33 22.46 -36.96
N LEU A 222 17.14 21.93 -35.76
CA LEU A 222 15.86 21.96 -35.03
C LEU A 222 15.38 23.38 -34.72
N LEU A 223 16.30 24.34 -34.62
CA LEU A 223 15.98 25.77 -34.47
C LEU A 223 15.69 26.46 -35.80
N THR A 224 16.47 26.10 -36.83
CA THR A 224 16.65 26.92 -38.04
C THR A 224 15.81 26.47 -39.22
N GLN A 225 15.28 25.24 -39.20
CA GLN A 225 14.47 24.65 -40.26
C GLN A 225 13.15 24.13 -39.67
N PRO A 226 12.12 24.98 -39.56
CA PRO A 226 10.82 24.60 -38.99
C PRO A 226 10.19 23.40 -39.68
N GLU A 227 10.48 23.16 -40.97
CA GLU A 227 10.07 21.97 -41.72
C GLU A 227 10.59 20.63 -41.15
N ASN A 228 11.53 20.63 -40.20
CA ASN A 228 12.04 19.44 -39.51
C ASN A 228 11.19 19.04 -38.29
N GLU A 229 9.87 19.15 -38.39
CA GLU A 229 8.96 18.96 -37.25
C GLU A 229 8.93 17.52 -36.73
N ILE A 230 9.07 16.53 -37.61
CA ILE A 230 8.82 15.12 -37.29
C ILE A 230 10.13 14.35 -37.27
N VAL A 231 10.43 13.72 -36.13
CA VAL A 231 11.60 12.86 -35.94
C VAL A 231 11.19 11.40 -35.68
N LYS A 232 11.87 10.47 -36.36
CA LYS A 232 11.78 9.02 -36.14
C LYS A 232 12.80 8.60 -35.10
N LEU A 233 12.35 7.89 -34.09
CA LEU A 233 13.16 7.46 -32.97
C LEU A 233 13.41 5.97 -32.99
N PHE A 234 14.61 5.58 -32.58
CA PHE A 234 14.97 4.24 -32.19
C PHE A 234 15.69 4.27 -30.84
N SER A 235 15.27 3.43 -29.91
CA SER A 235 15.90 3.25 -28.61
C SER A 235 16.26 1.79 -28.36
N LYS A 236 17.40 1.58 -27.71
CA LYS A 236 17.83 0.27 -27.22
C LYS A 236 18.21 0.36 -25.75
N THR A 237 17.75 -0.64 -24.98
CA THR A 237 17.98 -0.74 -23.54
C THR A 237 18.83 -1.95 -23.20
N THR A 238 19.76 -1.79 -22.26
CA THR A 238 20.55 -2.87 -21.68
C THR A 238 20.59 -2.76 -20.16
N PHE A 239 20.15 -3.80 -19.47
CA PHE A 239 20.16 -3.83 -18.00
C PHE A 239 21.59 -3.95 -17.45
N GLN A 240 21.87 -3.17 -16.41
CA GLN A 240 23.12 -3.20 -15.64
C GLN A 240 22.79 -3.50 -14.17
N GLY A 241 23.09 -4.73 -13.73
CA GLY A 241 22.87 -5.15 -12.35
C GLY A 241 21.41 -5.10 -11.88
N TYR A 242 21.20 -4.55 -10.68
CA TYR A 242 19.89 -4.60 -9.99
C TYR A 242 18.99 -3.39 -10.15
N ARG A 243 19.57 -2.20 -10.41
CA ARG A 243 18.83 -0.93 -10.44
C ARG A 243 19.22 -0.05 -11.62
N GLU A 244 20.27 -0.39 -12.37
CA GLU A 244 20.75 0.47 -13.45
C GLU A 244 20.38 -0.09 -14.82
N ALA A 245 20.13 0.81 -15.76
CA ALA A 245 19.93 0.48 -17.15
C ALA A 245 20.66 1.52 -17.99
N ASP A 246 21.37 1.03 -19.00
CA ASP A 246 21.98 1.85 -20.04
C ASP A 246 21.04 1.90 -21.24
N PHE A 247 20.99 3.07 -21.85
CA PHE A 247 20.10 3.41 -22.94
C PHE A 247 20.88 4.12 -24.04
N SER A 248 20.45 3.88 -25.27
CA SER A 248 20.89 4.64 -26.44
C SER A 248 19.67 5.03 -27.25
N VAL A 249 19.67 6.24 -27.80
CA VAL A 249 18.57 6.77 -28.60
C VAL A 249 19.14 7.45 -29.84
N ILE A 250 18.56 7.18 -31.00
CA ILE A 250 18.86 7.88 -32.25
C ILE A 250 17.56 8.46 -32.78
N ALA A 251 17.55 9.77 -33.04
CA ALA A 251 16.45 10.49 -33.67
C ALA A 251 16.88 10.98 -35.05
N LEU A 252 16.19 10.54 -36.09
CA LEU A 252 16.40 10.97 -37.47
C LEU A 252 15.25 11.86 -37.92
N ASN A 253 15.52 12.83 -38.78
CA ASN A 253 14.46 13.53 -39.50
C ASN A 253 13.61 12.53 -40.31
N ALA A 254 12.28 12.65 -40.25
CA ALA A 254 11.39 11.69 -40.90
C ALA A 254 11.51 11.67 -42.44
N THR A 255 11.94 12.78 -43.05
CA THR A 255 12.04 13.00 -44.50
C THR A 255 13.48 12.91 -45.01
N SER A 256 14.42 13.69 -44.46
CA SER A 256 15.82 13.71 -44.92
C SER A 256 16.65 12.55 -44.39
N LEU A 257 16.18 11.86 -43.34
CA LEU A 257 16.92 10.85 -42.57
C LEU A 257 18.20 11.37 -41.89
N GLU A 258 18.44 12.68 -41.90
CA GLU A 258 19.58 13.26 -41.20
C GLU A 258 19.42 13.13 -39.68
N PRO A 259 20.47 12.71 -38.94
CA PRO A 259 20.42 12.65 -37.49
C PRO A 259 20.16 14.02 -36.87
N GLN A 260 19.19 14.10 -35.96
CA GLN A 260 18.82 15.30 -35.23
C GLN A 260 19.25 15.23 -33.76
N ILE A 261 19.11 14.05 -33.15
CA ILE A 261 19.51 13.80 -31.76
C ILE A 261 20.17 12.43 -31.69
N VAL A 262 21.35 12.36 -31.08
CA VAL A 262 22.06 11.10 -30.86
C VAL A 262 22.44 11.02 -29.39
N VAL A 263 22.03 9.94 -28.75
CA VAL A 263 22.23 9.69 -27.32
C VAL A 263 23.02 8.40 -27.15
N GLY A 264 24.21 8.51 -26.58
CA GLY A 264 25.09 7.40 -26.25
C GLY A 264 25.41 7.35 -24.76
N GLY A 265 25.26 6.17 -24.14
CA GLY A 265 25.62 5.97 -22.74
C GLY A 265 24.76 6.82 -21.79
N TYR A 266 23.46 6.89 -22.04
CA TYR A 266 22.49 7.42 -21.08
C TYR A 266 22.20 6.35 -20.04
N ARG A 267 22.41 6.67 -18.76
CA ARG A 267 22.17 5.76 -17.64
C ARG A 267 21.05 6.27 -16.76
N GLY A 268 20.10 5.38 -16.51
CA GLY A 268 19.05 5.56 -15.52
C GLY A 268 19.24 4.62 -14.34
N THR A 269 18.91 5.10 -13.14
CA THR A 269 18.92 4.33 -11.90
C THR A 269 17.50 4.27 -11.35
N ALA A 270 16.99 3.07 -11.11
CA ALA A 270 15.69 2.82 -10.53
C ALA A 270 15.65 3.18 -9.03
N ALA A 271 14.52 3.72 -8.55
CA ALA A 271 14.29 4.03 -7.13
C ALA A 271 14.22 2.77 -6.23
N SER A 272 13.81 1.64 -6.79
CA SER A 272 13.80 0.31 -6.18
C SER A 272 14.41 -0.73 -7.13
N GLY A 273 14.64 -1.97 -6.68
CA GLY A 273 15.13 -3.05 -7.56
C GLY A 273 14.13 -3.36 -8.69
N TRP A 274 14.62 -3.80 -9.86
CA TRP A 274 13.76 -4.16 -11.00
C TRP A 274 12.62 -5.12 -10.64
N ASP A 275 12.86 -6.03 -9.69
CA ASP A 275 11.90 -7.02 -9.21
C ASP A 275 10.92 -6.52 -8.14
N ASN A 276 11.15 -5.32 -7.59
CA ASN A 276 10.39 -4.69 -6.50
C ASN A 276 9.36 -3.66 -7.00
N ALA A 277 9.24 -3.44 -8.31
CA ALA A 277 8.35 -2.43 -8.90
C ALA A 277 6.87 -2.58 -8.49
N ASN A 278 6.46 -3.78 -8.03
CA ASN A 278 5.09 -4.08 -7.61
C ASN A 278 4.83 -3.86 -6.10
N LEU A 279 5.81 -3.45 -5.29
CA LEU A 279 5.69 -3.51 -3.83
C LEU A 279 5.00 -2.30 -3.18
N ASP A 280 4.86 -1.16 -3.87
CA ASP A 280 4.37 0.08 -3.24
C ASP A 280 2.91 0.48 -3.59
N HIS A 281 2.17 -0.33 -4.37
CA HIS A 281 0.72 -0.15 -4.47
C HIS A 281 0.04 -0.75 -3.23
N SER A 282 0.12 -0.01 -2.12
CA SER A 282 -0.64 -0.25 -0.90
C SER A 282 -2.15 0.02 -1.04
N ASP A 283 -2.60 0.51 -2.20
CA ASP A 283 -3.99 0.35 -2.61
C ASP A 283 -4.16 -1.07 -3.12
N SER A 284 -4.68 -1.94 -2.25
CA SER A 284 -5.24 -3.22 -2.67
C SER A 284 -6.19 -2.97 -3.83
N GLN A 285 -5.77 -3.29 -5.05
CA GLN A 285 -6.65 -3.14 -6.21
C GLN A 285 -7.96 -3.86 -5.89
N ARG A 286 -9.07 -3.12 -5.97
CA ARG A 286 -10.43 -3.62 -5.71
C ARG A 286 -10.84 -4.52 -6.87
N LEU A 287 -10.24 -5.70 -6.97
CA LEU A 287 -10.42 -6.62 -8.10
C LEU A 287 -11.60 -7.56 -7.88
N VAL A 288 -11.86 -7.90 -6.62
CA VAL A 288 -12.85 -8.88 -6.22
C VAL A 288 -13.97 -8.22 -5.44
N PHE A 289 -15.17 -8.40 -5.97
CA PHE A 289 -16.44 -8.01 -5.36
C PHE A 289 -17.29 -9.25 -5.12
N LYS A 290 -18.24 -9.14 -4.21
CA LYS A 290 -19.26 -10.14 -3.94
C LYS A 290 -20.62 -9.47 -3.84
N ILE A 291 -21.70 -10.24 -4.03
CA ILE A 291 -23.04 -9.78 -3.71
C ILE A 291 -23.29 -10.05 -2.23
N ASP A 292 -23.54 -8.99 -1.48
CA ASP A 292 -23.97 -9.05 -0.09
C ASP A 292 -25.49 -8.94 -0.04
N TRP A 293 -26.14 -9.87 0.66
CA TRP A 293 -27.60 -9.98 0.72
C TRP A 293 -28.08 -9.64 2.12
N LYS A 294 -28.95 -8.64 2.26
CA LYS A 294 -29.58 -8.30 3.55
C LYS A 294 -31.09 -8.14 3.40
N PRO A 295 -31.86 -8.35 4.49
CA PRO A 295 -33.30 -8.15 4.48
C PRO A 295 -33.69 -6.77 3.94
N ASP A 296 -34.69 -6.72 3.07
CA ASP A 296 -35.23 -5.46 2.59
C ASP A 296 -36.11 -4.82 3.67
N LEU A 297 -35.75 -3.61 4.08
CA LEU A 297 -36.36 -2.91 5.20
C LEU A 297 -37.85 -2.60 4.95
N ASP A 298 -38.24 -2.37 3.70
CA ASP A 298 -39.61 -1.96 3.34
C ASP A 298 -40.61 -3.13 3.31
N VAL A 299 -40.13 -4.38 3.28
CA VAL A 299 -40.96 -5.59 3.28
C VAL A 299 -40.90 -6.37 4.59
N LEU A 300 -40.01 -5.95 5.51
CA LEU A 300 -39.91 -6.50 6.86
C LEU A 300 -41.10 -6.07 7.72
N GLU A 301 -41.72 -7.04 8.37
CA GLU A 301 -42.74 -6.77 9.38
C GLU A 301 -42.08 -6.33 10.70
N SER A 302 -42.78 -5.54 11.52
CA SER A 302 -42.23 -4.98 12.77
C SER A 302 -41.68 -6.06 13.71
N GLU A 303 -42.30 -7.23 13.78
CA GLU A 303 -41.83 -8.37 14.59
C GLU A 303 -40.55 -9.00 14.01
N GLN A 304 -40.47 -9.13 12.68
CA GLN A 304 -39.28 -9.65 11.99
C GLN A 304 -38.10 -8.70 12.16
N LEU A 305 -38.33 -7.40 12.00
CA LEU A 305 -37.32 -6.36 12.21
C LEU A 305 -36.85 -6.32 13.68
N SER A 306 -37.77 -6.43 14.63
CA SER A 306 -37.45 -6.50 16.06
C SER A 306 -36.57 -7.72 16.39
N THR A 307 -36.94 -8.88 15.87
CA THR A 307 -36.16 -10.12 16.01
C THR A 307 -34.77 -9.96 15.40
N TYR A 308 -34.68 -9.38 14.20
CA TYR A 308 -33.42 -9.17 13.48
C TYR A 308 -32.47 -8.23 14.23
N CYS A 309 -32.96 -7.08 14.69
CA CYS A 309 -32.17 -6.12 15.48
C CYS A 309 -31.76 -6.69 16.85
N THR A 310 -32.62 -7.48 17.49
CA THR A 310 -32.34 -8.08 18.80
C THR A 310 -31.33 -9.22 18.69
N ALA A 311 -31.35 -9.98 17.59
CA ALA A 311 -30.36 -11.04 17.33
C ALA A 311 -28.93 -10.53 17.14
N ALA A 312 -28.73 -9.22 16.94
CA ALA A 312 -27.41 -8.59 16.87
C ALA A 312 -26.78 -8.34 18.26
N VAL A 313 -27.53 -8.54 19.34
CA VAL A 313 -27.05 -8.37 20.72
C VAL A 313 -26.54 -9.71 21.23
N ASP A 314 -25.32 -9.72 21.77
CA ASP A 314 -24.76 -10.87 22.49
C ASP A 314 -24.87 -10.70 24.01
N ASP A 315 -24.78 -11.81 24.76
CA ASP A 315 -24.88 -11.80 26.22
C ASP A 315 -23.78 -10.96 26.90
N SER A 316 -22.64 -10.72 26.23
CA SER A 316 -21.56 -9.88 26.73
C SER A 316 -21.82 -8.38 26.58
N MET A 317 -22.90 -8.00 25.89
CA MET A 317 -23.37 -6.62 25.76
C MET A 317 -24.52 -6.28 26.73
N LEU A 318 -24.97 -7.22 27.55
CA LEU A 318 -26.07 -7.04 28.49
C LEU A 318 -25.54 -6.97 29.93
N LEU A 319 -26.14 -6.10 30.73
CA LEU A 319 -25.99 -6.16 32.18
C LEU A 319 -26.70 -7.42 32.70
N SER A 320 -26.10 -8.09 33.69
CA SER A 320 -26.73 -9.23 34.35
C SER A 320 -27.97 -8.77 35.11
N GLU A 321 -28.98 -9.63 35.18
CA GLU A 321 -30.24 -9.32 35.85
C GLU A 321 -30.02 -9.00 37.34
N GLU A 322 -29.09 -9.70 37.99
CA GLU A 322 -28.74 -9.48 39.39
C GLU A 322 -28.13 -8.10 39.62
N LEU A 323 -27.27 -7.64 38.70
CA LEU A 323 -26.63 -6.33 38.80
C LEU A 323 -27.64 -5.19 38.63
N ILE A 324 -28.64 -5.36 37.77
CA ILE A 324 -29.74 -4.40 37.57
C ILE A 324 -30.59 -4.33 38.84
N ASP A 325 -31.00 -5.48 39.36
CA ASP A 325 -31.85 -5.58 40.55
C ASP A 325 -31.12 -5.03 41.79
N GLU A 326 -29.82 -5.34 41.96
CA GLU A 326 -28.97 -4.80 43.04
C GLU A 326 -28.78 -3.28 42.92
N SER A 327 -28.57 -2.76 41.69
CA SER A 327 -28.45 -1.32 41.45
C SER A 327 -29.74 -0.56 41.79
N GLU A 328 -30.90 -1.14 41.46
CA GLU A 328 -32.21 -0.57 41.82
C GLU A 328 -32.37 -0.50 43.35
N LEU A 329 -32.06 -1.60 44.05
CA LEU A 329 -32.14 -1.66 45.52
C LEU A 329 -31.21 -0.65 46.18
N VAL A 330 -29.97 -0.50 45.68
CA VAL A 330 -29.02 0.48 46.22
C VAL A 330 -29.49 1.92 45.99
N CYS A 331 -30.04 2.25 44.81
CA CYS A 331 -30.62 3.56 44.56
C CYS A 331 -31.78 3.84 45.53
N LEU A 332 -32.73 2.90 45.66
CA LEU A 332 -33.86 3.01 46.59
C LEU A 332 -33.40 3.15 48.05
N TYR A 333 -32.36 2.42 48.45
CA TYR A 333 -31.76 2.52 49.78
C TYR A 333 -31.22 3.93 50.06
N PHE A 334 -30.42 4.49 49.15
CA PHE A 334 -29.91 5.86 49.30
C PHE A 334 -31.03 6.89 49.30
N MET A 335 -32.03 6.76 48.42
CA MET A 335 -33.19 7.65 48.38
C MET A 335 -33.97 7.63 49.69
N TRP A 336 -34.30 6.44 50.19
CA TRP A 336 -35.07 6.24 51.42
C TRP A 336 -34.34 6.80 52.65
N THR A 337 -33.06 6.45 52.82
CA THR A 337 -32.27 6.89 53.98
C THR A 337 -32.02 8.40 53.97
N THR A 338 -31.75 8.97 52.79
CA THR A 338 -31.62 10.43 52.61
C THR A 338 -32.92 11.14 53.03
N LEU A 339 -34.09 10.61 52.67
CA LEU A 339 -35.39 11.16 53.10
C LEU A 339 -35.60 11.02 54.61
N GLU A 340 -35.27 9.88 55.21
CA GLU A 340 -35.35 9.69 56.68
C GLU A 340 -34.44 10.69 57.42
N ASP A 341 -33.26 10.99 56.90
CA ASP A 341 -32.31 11.94 57.48
C ASP A 341 -32.68 13.42 57.22
N LEU A 342 -33.46 13.71 56.17
CA LEU A 342 -34.01 15.04 55.87
C LEU A 342 -35.24 15.40 56.72
N LEU A 343 -36.03 14.41 57.15
CA LEU A 343 -37.28 14.61 57.91
C LEU A 343 -37.15 15.26 59.32
N PRO A 344 -36.05 15.13 60.09
CA PRO A 344 -35.91 15.73 61.42
C PRO A 344 -35.57 17.23 61.40
N GLU A 345 -35.03 17.76 60.30
CA GLU A 345 -34.73 19.18 60.14
C GLU A 345 -35.85 19.85 59.31
N SER A 346 -36.80 20.51 59.99
CA SER A 346 -37.78 21.36 59.32
C SER A 346 -37.10 22.61 58.75
N THR A 347 -36.34 22.48 57.67
CA THR A 347 -35.66 23.60 57.01
C THR A 347 -36.53 24.19 55.92
N THR A 348 -37.15 25.31 56.26
CA THR A 348 -37.87 26.24 55.38
C THR A 348 -36.89 27.19 54.67
N ASP A 349 -35.75 26.68 54.18
CA ASP A 349 -34.78 27.52 53.43
C ASP A 349 -35.06 27.40 51.91
N PRO A 350 -35.56 28.48 51.26
CA PRO A 350 -35.78 28.50 49.82
C PRO A 350 -34.48 28.43 49.00
N ASN A 351 -33.30 28.47 49.63
CA ASN A 351 -32.00 28.38 48.97
C ASN A 351 -31.45 26.95 48.84
N LEU A 352 -32.21 25.90 49.17
CA LEU A 352 -31.75 24.53 48.88
C LEU A 352 -31.54 24.39 47.36
N PRO A 353 -30.33 24.10 46.85
CA PRO A 353 -30.04 24.11 45.42
C PRO A 353 -30.86 23.11 44.57
N LEU A 354 -31.68 22.25 45.18
CA LEU A 354 -32.34 21.10 44.55
C LEU A 354 -33.78 20.82 45.04
N LEU A 355 -34.56 21.85 45.39
CA LEU A 355 -35.95 21.70 45.90
C LEU A 355 -36.83 20.75 45.06
N ARG A 356 -36.76 20.84 43.71
CA ARG A 356 -37.52 19.95 42.81
C ARG A 356 -37.11 18.49 42.90
N TYR A 357 -35.81 18.22 43.08
CA TYR A 357 -35.31 16.86 43.23
C TYR A 357 -35.74 16.26 44.58
N SER A 358 -35.72 17.04 45.66
CA SER A 358 -36.23 16.59 46.97
C SER A 358 -37.74 16.28 46.94
N ASP A 359 -38.53 17.11 46.25
CA ASP A 359 -39.97 16.85 46.04
C ASP A 359 -40.19 15.57 45.22
N TRP A 360 -39.38 15.37 44.17
CA TRP A 360 -39.42 14.15 43.36
C TRP A 360 -39.00 12.91 44.16
N LEU A 361 -37.92 12.97 44.94
CA LEU A 361 -37.47 11.87 45.81
C LEU A 361 -38.61 11.37 46.69
N LYS A 362 -39.30 12.30 47.37
CA LYS A 362 -40.43 11.99 48.22
C LYS A 362 -41.58 11.37 47.42
N HIS A 363 -41.96 12.00 46.31
CA HIS A 363 -43.02 11.49 45.45
C HIS A 363 -42.74 10.08 44.92
N HIS A 364 -41.52 9.82 44.45
CA HIS A 364 -41.10 8.54 43.89
C HIS A 364 -41.05 7.45 44.96
N CYS A 365 -40.44 7.72 46.12
CA CYS A 365 -40.39 6.76 47.23
C CYS A 365 -41.78 6.39 47.76
N ASP A 366 -42.70 7.36 47.84
CA ASP A 366 -44.10 7.12 48.21
C ASP A 366 -44.84 6.31 47.13
N GLN A 367 -44.61 6.62 45.86
CA GLN A 367 -45.26 5.95 44.72
C GLN A 367 -44.83 4.48 44.59
N CYS A 368 -43.54 4.19 44.74
CA CYS A 368 -43.01 2.83 44.61
C CYS A 368 -43.04 2.03 45.92
N ASP A 369 -43.42 2.64 47.05
CA ASP A 369 -43.32 2.04 48.39
C ASP A 369 -41.89 1.52 48.66
N ALA A 370 -40.89 2.41 48.53
CA ALA A 370 -39.46 2.07 48.56
C ALA A 370 -39.08 1.23 49.79
N ARG A 371 -39.64 1.57 50.96
CA ARG A 371 -39.42 0.83 52.21
C ARG A 371 -39.88 -0.62 52.12
N SER A 372 -41.08 -0.85 51.60
CA SER A 372 -41.65 -2.19 51.43
C SER A 372 -40.82 -3.03 50.45
N ILE A 373 -40.30 -2.43 49.38
CA ILE A 373 -39.39 -3.11 48.44
C ILE A 373 -38.09 -3.53 49.15
N LEU A 374 -37.48 -2.63 49.91
CA LEU A 374 -36.25 -2.90 50.67
C LEU A 374 -36.47 -3.96 51.76
N GLU A 375 -37.59 -3.93 52.48
CA GLU A 375 -37.89 -4.90 53.55
C GLU A 375 -38.23 -6.31 53.03
N LYS A 376 -38.73 -6.42 51.80
CA LYS A 376 -39.11 -7.72 51.20
C LYS A 376 -37.92 -8.51 50.68
N SER A 377 -36.91 -7.86 50.11
CA SER A 377 -35.70 -8.51 49.61
C SER A 377 -34.71 -8.84 50.75
N GLU A 378 -33.91 -9.89 50.58
CA GLU A 378 -32.87 -10.26 51.57
C GLU A 378 -31.76 -9.20 51.58
N GLU A 379 -31.28 -8.82 50.40
CA GLU A 379 -30.28 -7.79 50.18
C GLU A 379 -30.75 -6.41 50.67
N GLY A 380 -32.01 -6.06 50.46
CA GLY A 380 -32.60 -4.82 50.97
C GLY A 380 -32.68 -4.77 52.50
N ARG A 381 -32.98 -5.90 53.16
CA ARG A 381 -32.95 -5.99 54.64
C ARG A 381 -31.53 -5.84 55.17
N GLU A 382 -30.55 -6.47 54.53
CA GLU A 382 -29.14 -6.32 54.91
C GLU A 382 -28.64 -4.89 54.70
N LEU A 383 -29.02 -4.23 53.59
CA LEU A 383 -28.76 -2.80 53.37
C LEU A 383 -29.35 -1.95 54.50
N LEU A 384 -30.56 -2.23 54.99
CA LEU A 384 -31.17 -1.45 56.08
C LEU A 384 -30.57 -1.73 57.46
N GLN A 385 -30.27 -2.99 57.80
CA GLN A 385 -30.05 -3.41 59.19
C GLN A 385 -28.59 -3.73 59.55
N ASN A 386 -27.74 -4.04 58.56
CA ASN A 386 -26.39 -4.57 58.80
C ASN A 386 -25.30 -3.70 58.16
N SER A 387 -24.60 -2.91 58.98
CA SER A 387 -23.55 -1.99 58.50
C SER A 387 -22.40 -2.67 57.76
N LEU A 388 -21.97 -3.87 58.20
CA LEU A 388 -20.88 -4.60 57.54
C LEU A 388 -21.32 -5.15 56.18
N HIS A 389 -22.52 -5.72 56.11
CA HIS A 389 -23.04 -6.27 54.87
C HIS A 389 -23.42 -5.18 53.86
N ARG A 390 -23.98 -4.05 54.34
CA ARG A 390 -24.21 -2.84 53.55
C ARG A 390 -22.93 -2.38 52.85
N GLU A 391 -21.84 -2.19 53.59
CA GLU A 391 -20.57 -1.75 52.97
C GLU A 391 -20.00 -2.80 52.02
N ALA A 392 -20.22 -4.10 52.27
CA ALA A 392 -19.82 -5.15 51.34
C ALA A 392 -20.60 -5.07 50.02
N ILE A 393 -21.93 -4.87 50.07
CA ILE A 393 -22.77 -4.67 48.88
C ILE A 393 -22.33 -3.42 48.11
N LEU A 394 -22.21 -2.27 48.80
CA LEU A 394 -21.81 -1.01 48.16
C LEU A 394 -20.41 -1.10 47.54
N THR A 395 -19.46 -1.76 48.20
CA THR A 395 -18.11 -1.96 47.67
C THR A 395 -18.11 -2.89 46.46
N ARG A 396 -18.88 -3.98 46.50
CA ARG A 396 -19.04 -4.92 45.38
C ARG A 396 -19.67 -4.23 44.18
N LEU A 397 -20.76 -3.49 44.38
CA LEU A 397 -21.45 -2.77 43.32
C LEU A 397 -20.56 -1.65 42.75
N HIS A 398 -19.87 -0.88 43.58
CA HIS A 398 -18.90 0.10 43.10
C HIS A 398 -17.77 -0.54 42.28
N ALA A 399 -17.40 -1.81 42.53
CA ALA A 399 -16.39 -2.52 41.76
C ALA A 399 -16.92 -3.21 40.49
N SER A 400 -18.24 -3.29 40.28
CA SER A 400 -18.83 -4.09 39.20
C SER A 400 -18.72 -3.46 37.81
N GLY A 401 -18.61 -2.12 37.73
CA GLY A 401 -18.54 -1.41 36.46
C GLY A 401 -18.81 0.10 36.59
N PRO A 402 -18.79 0.84 35.48
CA PRO A 402 -19.17 2.25 35.44
C PRO A 402 -20.54 2.56 36.06
N GLU A 403 -21.53 1.69 35.86
CA GLU A 403 -22.89 1.82 36.36
C GLU A 403 -22.92 1.80 37.89
N GLY A 404 -22.33 0.76 38.49
CA GLY A 404 -22.28 0.62 39.93
C GLY A 404 -21.42 1.70 40.60
N ARG A 405 -20.30 2.12 39.97
CA ARG A 405 -19.51 3.27 40.43
C ARG A 405 -20.35 4.55 40.47
N LEU A 406 -21.10 4.83 39.40
CA LEU A 406 -21.93 6.02 39.30
C LEU A 406 -22.98 6.04 40.42
N PHE A 407 -23.77 4.98 40.55
CA PHE A 407 -24.86 4.93 41.54
C PHE A 407 -24.34 5.00 42.99
N VAL A 408 -23.29 4.26 43.33
CA VAL A 408 -22.74 4.26 44.69
C VAL A 408 -22.06 5.60 45.03
N THR A 409 -21.34 6.21 44.09
CA THR A 409 -20.67 7.50 44.31
C THR A 409 -21.71 8.61 44.52
N VAL A 410 -22.72 8.68 43.66
CA VAL A 410 -23.81 9.65 43.79
C VAL A 410 -24.56 9.42 45.11
N GLY A 411 -24.87 8.17 45.45
CA GLY A 411 -25.55 7.85 46.70
C GLY A 411 -24.78 8.25 47.95
N ARG A 412 -23.45 8.04 47.99
CA ARG A 412 -22.59 8.45 49.11
C ARG A 412 -22.50 9.97 49.27
N GLU A 413 -22.54 10.72 48.18
CA GLU A 413 -22.45 12.18 48.19
C GLU A 413 -23.83 12.87 48.23
N LEU A 414 -24.93 12.13 48.09
CA LEU A 414 -26.28 12.67 47.89
C LEU A 414 -26.67 13.71 48.95
N MET A 415 -26.48 13.40 50.23
CA MET A 415 -26.78 14.34 51.32
C MET A 415 -25.92 15.61 51.27
N ARG A 416 -24.64 15.49 50.89
CA ARG A 416 -23.72 16.63 50.77
C ARG A 416 -24.07 17.49 49.57
N ILE A 417 -24.52 16.88 48.47
CA ILE A 417 -25.05 17.57 47.30
C ILE A 417 -26.32 18.35 47.65
N LEU A 418 -27.28 17.74 48.35
CA LEU A 418 -28.53 18.41 48.77
C LEU A 418 -28.29 19.57 49.74
N ARG A 419 -27.22 19.50 50.55
CA ARG A 419 -26.76 20.59 51.43
C ARG A 419 -25.95 21.68 50.70
N GLY A 420 -25.66 21.50 49.41
CA GLY A 420 -24.82 22.42 48.63
C GLY A 420 -23.32 22.36 48.97
N GLU A 421 -22.88 21.32 49.68
CA GLU A 421 -21.46 21.10 50.03
C GLU A 421 -20.64 20.53 48.85
N VAL A 422 -21.31 19.84 47.93
CA VAL A 422 -20.74 19.23 46.73
C VAL A 422 -21.56 19.67 45.52
N ASP A 423 -20.89 20.17 44.48
CA ASP A 423 -21.55 20.52 43.22
C ASP A 423 -21.78 19.26 42.37
N ALA A 424 -23.04 19.03 41.98
CA ALA A 424 -23.43 17.82 41.23
C ALA A 424 -22.84 17.80 39.81
N LEU A 425 -22.69 18.95 39.15
CA LEU A 425 -22.10 19.04 37.81
C LEU A 425 -20.61 18.67 37.86
N ASP A 426 -19.87 19.21 38.83
CA ASP A 426 -18.47 18.92 39.07
C ASP A 426 -18.25 17.42 39.35
N LEU A 427 -19.05 16.83 40.25
CA LEU A 427 -18.97 15.39 40.57
C LEU A 427 -19.20 14.51 39.33
N LEU A 428 -20.25 14.80 38.56
CA LEU A 428 -20.68 13.95 37.45
C LEU A 428 -19.78 14.06 36.21
N PHE A 429 -19.32 15.27 35.87
CA PHE A 429 -18.62 15.54 34.61
C PHE A 429 -17.10 15.67 34.78
N ASN A 430 -16.59 16.34 35.83
CA ASN A 430 -15.14 16.52 35.99
C ASN A 430 -14.42 15.26 36.50
N GLN A 431 -15.15 14.34 37.16
CA GLN A 431 -14.62 13.02 37.53
C GLN A 431 -14.91 11.93 36.49
N ARG A 432 -15.38 12.31 35.29
CA ARG A 432 -15.69 11.40 34.17
C ARG A 432 -16.71 10.29 34.46
N LEU A 433 -17.47 10.37 35.56
CA LEU A 433 -18.44 9.34 35.95
C LEU A 433 -19.53 9.13 34.88
N VAL A 434 -20.06 10.23 34.34
CA VAL A 434 -21.08 10.17 33.27
C VAL A 434 -20.48 9.75 31.93
N GLN A 435 -19.26 10.18 31.61
CA GLN A 435 -18.57 9.78 30.37
C GLN A 435 -18.30 8.28 30.33
N ASP A 436 -17.85 7.72 31.46
CA ASP A 436 -17.65 6.27 31.64
C ASP A 436 -18.97 5.50 31.52
N TYR A 437 -20.06 6.03 32.09
CA TYR A 437 -21.39 5.43 32.02
C TYR A 437 -21.96 5.42 30.59
N TYR A 438 -21.87 6.51 29.82
CA TYR A 438 -22.31 6.51 28.42
C TYR A 438 -21.49 5.60 27.51
N SER A 439 -20.27 5.25 27.93
CA SER A 439 -19.40 4.33 27.21
C SER A 439 -19.50 2.89 27.72
N SER A 440 -20.41 2.62 28.66
CA SER A 440 -20.51 1.33 29.35
C SER A 440 -21.43 0.34 28.64
N ILE A 441 -21.44 -0.89 29.17
CA ILE A 441 -22.26 -1.99 28.67
C ILE A 441 -23.77 -1.69 28.73
N ALA A 442 -24.21 -0.82 29.64
CA ALA A 442 -25.61 -0.35 29.73
C ALA A 442 -26.17 0.20 28.40
N PHE A 443 -25.31 0.73 27.52
CA PHE A 443 -25.68 1.31 26.24
C PHE A 443 -25.37 0.40 25.04
N ALA A 444 -24.43 -0.55 25.21
CA ALA A 444 -23.87 -1.35 24.12
C ALA A 444 -24.93 -2.12 23.33
N ALA A 445 -25.83 -2.84 24.03
CA ALA A 445 -26.90 -3.60 23.39
C ALA A 445 -27.85 -2.73 22.55
N ASN A 446 -28.19 -1.53 23.03
CA ASN A 446 -29.10 -0.63 22.32
C ASN A 446 -28.41 0.05 21.13
N TYR A 447 -27.14 0.43 21.26
CA TYR A 447 -26.37 0.92 20.13
C TYR A 447 -26.13 -0.17 19.07
N ALA A 448 -26.00 -1.44 19.44
CA ALA A 448 -25.96 -2.54 18.49
C ALA A 448 -27.28 -2.67 17.70
N LYS A 449 -28.44 -2.52 18.37
CA LYS A 449 -29.76 -2.48 17.71
C LYS A 449 -29.88 -1.30 16.75
N VAL A 450 -29.48 -0.09 17.18
CA VAL A 450 -29.45 1.13 16.34
C VAL A 450 -28.56 0.92 15.12
N ALA A 451 -27.32 0.48 15.31
CA ALA A 451 -26.38 0.24 14.22
C ALA A 451 -26.89 -0.81 13.23
N THR A 452 -27.61 -1.84 13.70
CA THR A 452 -28.20 -2.89 12.87
C THR A 452 -29.38 -2.38 12.04
N TYR A 453 -30.23 -1.52 12.61
CA TYR A 453 -31.29 -0.86 11.84
C TYR A 453 -30.70 0.07 10.76
N VAL A 454 -29.72 0.90 11.15
CA VAL A 454 -29.04 1.83 10.24
C VAL A 454 -28.28 1.06 9.14
N ASP A 455 -27.75 -0.12 9.44
CA ASP A 455 -27.13 -1.02 8.46
C ASP A 455 -28.11 -1.44 7.35
N LEU A 456 -29.34 -1.85 7.72
CA LEU A 456 -30.38 -2.22 6.76
C LEU A 456 -30.80 -1.02 5.91
N LEU A 457 -30.99 0.14 6.55
CA LEU A 457 -31.33 1.37 5.84
C LEU A 457 -30.24 1.78 4.84
N ALA A 458 -28.97 1.67 5.24
CA ALA A 458 -27.82 1.96 4.38
C ALA A 458 -27.57 0.89 3.31
N HIS A 459 -28.03 -0.34 3.55
CA HIS A 459 -28.01 -1.38 2.53
C HIS A 459 -29.03 -1.06 1.43
N LYS A 460 -30.22 -0.58 1.81
CA LYS A 460 -31.25 -0.12 0.88
C LYS A 460 -30.79 1.11 0.09
N ASN A 461 -30.36 2.15 0.80
CA ASN A 461 -29.84 3.39 0.24
C ASN A 461 -28.39 3.59 0.67
N SER A 462 -27.43 3.31 -0.20
CA SER A 462 -26.00 3.39 0.15
C SER A 462 -25.44 4.82 0.24
N ASP A 463 -26.23 5.83 -0.12
CA ASP A 463 -25.79 7.23 -0.19
C ASP A 463 -26.38 8.11 0.92
N LEU A 464 -26.73 7.49 2.07
CA LEU A 464 -27.40 8.18 3.19
C LEU A 464 -26.71 9.49 3.59
N ARG A 465 -27.51 10.54 3.75
CA ARG A 465 -27.14 11.72 4.54
C ARG A 465 -27.73 11.59 5.95
N ILE A 466 -26.83 11.50 6.92
CA ILE A 466 -27.17 11.22 8.32
C ILE A 466 -26.90 12.48 9.15
N LEU A 467 -27.83 12.83 10.04
CA LEU A 467 -27.63 13.83 11.07
C LEU A 467 -27.77 13.17 12.44
N GLU A 468 -26.80 13.37 13.31
CA GLU A 468 -26.91 12.99 14.72
C GLU A 468 -27.13 14.24 15.58
N ILE A 469 -28.27 14.29 16.29
CA ILE A 469 -28.62 15.37 17.22
C ILE A 469 -28.09 15.02 18.60
N GLY A 470 -27.22 15.88 19.16
CA GLY A 470 -26.62 15.70 20.48
C GLY A 470 -25.70 14.49 20.55
N ALA A 471 -24.77 14.39 19.60
CA ALA A 471 -23.82 13.30 19.48
C ALA A 471 -22.86 13.18 20.68
N GLY A 472 -22.65 14.27 21.44
CA GLY A 472 -21.95 14.27 22.73
C GLY A 472 -20.55 13.66 22.66
N THR A 473 -20.35 12.50 23.30
CA THR A 473 -19.06 11.78 23.32
C THR A 473 -18.85 10.85 22.11
N GLY A 474 -19.85 10.75 21.24
CA GLY A 474 -19.87 9.87 20.07
C GLY A 474 -20.20 8.40 20.39
N GLY A 475 -21.02 8.18 21.43
CA GLY A 475 -21.44 6.85 21.88
C GLY A 475 -22.23 6.08 20.82
N ALA A 476 -23.22 6.71 20.19
CA ALA A 476 -23.98 6.13 19.08
C ALA A 476 -23.21 6.24 17.75
N THR A 477 -22.46 7.34 17.54
CA THR A 477 -21.64 7.58 16.34
C THR A 477 -20.70 6.41 16.03
N ALA A 478 -19.94 5.94 17.02
CA ALA A 478 -18.90 4.92 16.83
C ALA A 478 -19.43 3.60 16.24
N PRO A 479 -20.43 2.92 16.85
CA PRO A 479 -20.97 1.67 16.31
C PRO A 479 -21.70 1.86 14.98
N ILE A 480 -22.35 3.02 14.75
CA ILE A 480 -22.98 3.34 13.45
C ILE A 480 -21.91 3.42 12.36
N LEU A 481 -20.89 4.26 12.52
CA LEU A 481 -19.84 4.43 11.51
C LEU A 481 -19.06 3.14 11.25
N GLN A 482 -18.78 2.37 12.30
CA GLN A 482 -18.14 1.07 12.18
C GLN A 482 -18.96 0.15 11.28
N ARG A 483 -20.26 0.01 11.55
CA ARG A 483 -21.16 -0.87 10.80
C ARG A 483 -21.34 -0.41 9.35
N LEU A 484 -21.43 0.90 9.12
CA LEU A 484 -21.54 1.48 7.79
C LEU A 484 -20.28 1.33 6.94
N SER A 485 -19.13 1.10 7.58
CA SER A 485 -17.83 0.93 6.93
C SER A 485 -17.40 -0.53 6.83
N GLN A 486 -18.28 -1.48 7.14
CA GLN A 486 -18.01 -2.91 7.09
C GLN A 486 -19.04 -3.65 6.22
N ASN A 487 -18.60 -4.72 5.55
CA ASN A 487 -19.49 -5.68 4.86
C ASN A 487 -20.04 -6.75 5.83
N SER A 488 -20.93 -7.64 5.38
CA SER A 488 -21.46 -8.73 6.24
C SER A 488 -20.43 -9.70 6.80
N SER A 489 -19.20 -9.71 6.26
CA SER A 489 -18.07 -10.48 6.82
C SER A 489 -17.24 -9.68 7.82
N GLN A 490 -17.73 -8.50 8.24
CA GLN A 490 -17.05 -7.57 9.16
C GLN A 490 -15.71 -7.05 8.64
N GLU A 491 -15.49 -7.12 7.32
CA GLU A 491 -14.30 -6.57 6.68
C GLU A 491 -14.57 -5.11 6.32
N TYR A 492 -13.60 -4.23 6.63
CA TYR A 492 -13.70 -2.82 6.27
C TYR A 492 -13.76 -2.63 4.75
N CYS A 493 -14.75 -1.88 4.28
CA CYS A 493 -15.00 -1.61 2.87
C CYS A 493 -15.41 -0.16 2.67
N THR A 494 -15.77 0.20 1.43
CA THR A 494 -16.27 1.55 1.12
C THR A 494 -17.48 1.90 1.99
N PRO A 495 -17.46 3.03 2.73
CA PRO A 495 -18.56 3.42 3.60
C PRO A 495 -19.88 3.64 2.85
N ARG A 496 -20.99 3.15 3.41
CA ARG A 496 -22.36 3.25 2.85
C ARG A 496 -23.13 4.48 3.34
N TYR A 497 -22.53 5.65 3.20
CA TYR A 497 -23.16 6.96 3.46
C TYR A 497 -22.38 8.06 2.73
N SER A 498 -23.06 9.11 2.26
CA SER A 498 -22.41 10.27 1.64
C SER A 498 -21.85 11.23 2.68
N GLN A 499 -22.60 11.45 3.76
CA GLN A 499 -22.29 12.48 4.75
C GLN A 499 -22.86 12.14 6.13
N TYR A 500 -22.09 12.44 7.17
CA TYR A 500 -22.50 12.30 8.57
C TYR A 500 -22.33 13.64 9.31
N ASP A 501 -23.43 14.32 9.60
CA ASP A 501 -23.41 15.57 10.36
C ASP A 501 -23.45 15.26 11.86
N TYR A 502 -22.28 15.41 12.48
CA TYR A 502 -22.08 15.27 13.92
C TYR A 502 -22.44 16.59 14.60
N THR A 503 -23.54 16.62 15.34
CA THR A 503 -24.03 17.86 15.95
C THR A 503 -24.22 17.79 17.45
N ASP A 504 -24.00 18.93 18.10
CA ASP A 504 -24.22 19.11 19.54
C ASP A 504 -24.60 20.58 19.82
N ILE A 505 -25.23 20.86 20.97
CA ILE A 505 -25.61 22.23 21.37
C ILE A 505 -24.38 23.12 21.64
N SER A 506 -23.23 22.49 21.93
CA SER A 506 -21.96 23.15 22.20
C SER A 506 -20.81 22.51 21.41
N PRO A 507 -19.82 23.29 20.93
CA PRO A 507 -18.65 22.74 20.23
C PRO A 507 -17.67 22.00 21.15
N SER A 508 -17.93 21.91 22.46
CA SER A 508 -17.00 21.36 23.47
C SER A 508 -16.51 19.94 23.19
N PHE A 509 -17.30 19.11 22.49
CA PHE A 509 -16.94 17.74 22.17
C PHE A 509 -16.21 17.54 20.83
N PHE A 510 -16.17 18.57 19.98
CA PHE A 510 -15.73 18.40 18.59
C PHE A 510 -14.25 18.06 18.45
N GLU A 511 -13.37 18.62 19.29
CA GLU A 511 -11.94 18.34 19.20
C GLU A 511 -11.59 16.89 19.60
N GLU A 512 -12.21 16.37 20.67
CA GLU A 512 -12.06 14.96 21.04
C GLU A 512 -12.66 14.04 19.96
N ALA A 513 -13.84 14.38 19.44
CA ALA A 513 -14.49 13.61 18.38
C ALA A 513 -13.68 13.58 17.07
N LYS A 514 -13.08 14.70 16.63
CA LYS A 514 -12.18 14.75 15.45
C LYS A 514 -10.96 13.86 15.63
N GLY A 515 -10.44 13.75 16.86
CA GLY A 515 -9.37 12.82 17.21
C GLY A 515 -9.84 11.37 17.12
N ARG A 516 -10.98 11.05 17.73
CA ARG A 516 -11.56 9.70 17.79
C ARG A 516 -11.98 9.16 16.42
N PHE A 517 -12.53 10.00 15.56
CA PHE A 517 -13.10 9.61 14.26
C PHE A 517 -12.24 10.02 13.07
N ARG A 518 -10.94 10.24 13.29
CA ARG A 518 -10.00 10.72 12.27
C ARG A 518 -10.00 9.91 10.97
N SER A 519 -10.26 8.60 11.04
CA SER A 519 -10.34 7.70 9.90
C SER A 519 -11.54 7.95 8.98
N TYR A 520 -12.51 8.77 9.39
CA TYR A 520 -13.76 9.06 8.69
C TYR A 520 -13.91 10.57 8.34
N ASN A 521 -12.86 11.37 8.56
CA ASN A 521 -12.92 12.83 8.47
C ASN A 521 -13.26 13.37 7.07
N ASP A 522 -13.16 12.55 6.02
CA ASP A 522 -13.57 12.90 4.66
C ASP A 522 -15.09 13.02 4.51
N ARG A 523 -15.88 12.43 5.43
CA ARG A 523 -17.35 12.37 5.34
C ARG A 523 -18.09 12.85 6.60
N ILE A 524 -17.40 13.14 7.70
CA ILE A 524 -18.01 13.69 8.91
C ILE A 524 -17.92 15.22 8.90
N ILE A 525 -19.04 15.89 9.17
CA ILE A 525 -19.10 17.35 9.32
C ILE A 525 -19.55 17.70 10.74
N TYR A 526 -18.75 18.49 11.44
CA TYR A 526 -19.04 18.93 12.81
C TYR A 526 -19.75 20.28 12.79
N LYS A 527 -20.96 20.37 13.36
CA LYS A 527 -21.76 21.60 13.41
C LYS A 527 -22.49 21.75 14.73
N VAL A 528 -22.67 22.99 15.19
CA VAL A 528 -23.50 23.27 16.37
C VAL A 528 -24.98 23.23 15.96
N LEU A 529 -25.81 22.52 16.73
CA LEU A 529 -27.26 22.47 16.54
C LEU A 529 -27.99 22.48 17.89
N ASP A 530 -28.79 23.51 18.10
CA ASP A 530 -29.80 23.58 19.17
C ASP A 530 -31.16 23.25 18.56
N ILE A 531 -31.65 22.03 18.79
CA ILE A 531 -32.90 21.54 18.17
C ILE A 531 -34.15 22.24 18.68
N GLU A 532 -34.09 22.94 19.82
CA GLU A 532 -35.21 23.76 20.31
C GLU A 532 -35.42 25.01 19.45
N LYS A 533 -34.38 25.44 18.72
CA LYS A 533 -34.45 26.55 17.77
C LYS A 533 -34.67 26.04 16.35
N ASP A 534 -35.22 26.92 15.51
CA ASP A 534 -35.44 26.61 14.09
C ASP A 534 -34.12 26.23 13.40
N PRO A 535 -34.01 25.03 12.78
CA PRO A 535 -32.76 24.61 12.14
C PRO A 535 -32.38 25.44 10.92
N GLY A 536 -33.37 26.01 10.21
CA GLY A 536 -33.12 26.91 9.08
C GLY A 536 -32.32 28.15 9.45
N GLY A 537 -32.47 28.64 10.69
CA GLY A 537 -31.65 29.72 11.25
C GLY A 537 -30.24 29.30 11.70
N GLN A 538 -29.91 28.01 11.65
CA GLN A 538 -28.66 27.42 12.15
C GLN A 538 -27.80 26.80 11.05
N SER A 539 -28.00 27.22 9.79
CA SER A 539 -27.27 26.70 8.61
C SER A 539 -27.58 25.22 8.26
N PHE A 540 -28.78 24.75 8.60
CA PHE A 540 -29.31 23.47 8.14
C PHE A 540 -30.40 23.68 7.08
N THR A 541 -30.37 22.88 6.03
CA THR A 541 -31.40 22.94 4.98
C THR A 541 -32.57 22.04 5.37
N ALA A 542 -33.80 22.52 5.16
CA ALA A 542 -34.99 21.69 5.40
C ALA A 542 -35.05 20.55 4.36
N GLY A 543 -35.47 19.36 4.80
CA GLY A 543 -35.61 18.18 3.95
C GLY A 543 -34.27 17.65 3.40
N GLU A 544 -33.18 17.81 4.12
CA GLU A 544 -31.83 17.48 3.62
C GLU A 544 -31.40 16.03 3.94
N TYR A 545 -31.88 15.48 5.07
CA TYR A 545 -31.39 14.22 5.63
C TYR A 545 -32.33 13.06 5.36
N ASP A 546 -31.74 11.89 5.09
CA ASP A 546 -32.45 10.61 4.96
C ASP A 546 -32.69 9.97 6.33
N LEU A 547 -31.76 10.20 7.27
CA LEU A 547 -31.78 9.65 8.62
C LEU A 547 -31.38 10.73 9.64
N VAL A 548 -32.18 10.84 10.69
CA VAL A 548 -31.81 11.56 11.92
C VAL A 548 -31.70 10.56 13.06
N VAL A 549 -30.59 10.62 13.79
CA VAL A 549 -30.35 9.81 14.99
C VAL A 549 -30.31 10.73 16.21
N SER A 550 -30.97 10.32 17.30
CA SER A 550 -30.88 10.98 18.60
C SER A 550 -30.76 9.93 19.71
N SER A 551 -29.79 10.12 20.61
CA SER A 551 -29.47 9.20 21.69
C SER A 551 -29.51 9.92 23.04
N CYS A 552 -30.60 9.77 23.79
CA CYS A 552 -30.83 10.36 25.11
C CYS A 552 -30.80 11.90 25.09
N VAL A 553 -31.45 12.52 24.09
CA VAL A 553 -31.40 13.98 23.88
C VAL A 553 -32.78 14.61 23.88
N LEU A 554 -33.73 14.09 23.10
CA LEU A 554 -34.98 14.82 22.84
C LEU A 554 -35.88 14.88 24.07
N HIS A 555 -35.81 13.88 24.95
CA HIS A 555 -36.59 13.85 26.20
C HIS A 555 -36.29 15.06 27.09
N ALA A 556 -35.06 15.59 27.08
CA ALA A 556 -34.58 16.65 27.97
C ALA A 556 -34.82 18.08 27.45
N THR A 557 -35.66 18.26 26.43
CA THR A 557 -35.98 19.59 25.86
C THR A 557 -37.16 20.27 26.55
N ALA A 558 -37.28 21.60 26.48
CA ALA A 558 -38.35 22.34 27.15
C ALA A 558 -39.77 22.04 26.59
N SER A 559 -39.88 21.82 25.28
CA SER A 559 -41.14 21.45 24.62
C SER A 559 -40.93 20.36 23.57
N LEU A 560 -41.53 19.19 23.78
CA LEU A 560 -41.42 18.08 22.84
C LEU A 560 -42.08 18.39 21.49
N ASP A 561 -43.19 19.13 21.49
CA ASP A 561 -43.86 19.53 20.24
C ASP A 561 -42.97 20.46 19.39
N ALA A 562 -42.28 21.42 20.02
CA ALA A 562 -41.35 22.30 19.29
C ALA A 562 -40.14 21.52 18.75
N THR A 563 -39.53 20.69 19.60
CA THR A 563 -38.40 19.83 19.26
C THR A 563 -38.72 18.90 18.10
N LEU A 564 -39.81 18.14 18.18
CA LEU A 564 -40.21 17.19 17.14
C LEU A 564 -40.58 17.89 15.82
N LYS A 565 -41.20 19.08 15.86
CA LYS A 565 -41.44 19.88 14.64
C LYS A 565 -40.14 20.32 13.98
N ASN A 566 -39.14 20.73 14.75
CA ASN A 566 -37.83 21.11 14.21
C ASN A 566 -37.09 19.88 13.67
N THR A 567 -37.11 18.75 14.37
CA THR A 567 -36.56 17.48 13.88
C THR A 567 -37.23 17.05 12.57
N ARG A 568 -38.56 17.19 12.46
CA ARG A 568 -39.32 16.85 11.25
C ARG A 568 -38.88 17.69 10.05
N LYS A 569 -38.55 18.98 10.22
CA LYS A 569 -38.09 19.85 9.14
C LYS A 569 -36.77 19.40 8.52
N LEU A 570 -35.91 18.70 9.27
CA LEU A 570 -34.59 18.25 8.79
C LEU A 570 -34.70 17.04 7.86
N LEU A 571 -35.72 16.20 8.05
CA LEU A 571 -35.92 14.96 7.30
C LEU A 571 -36.64 15.18 5.98
N LYS A 572 -36.17 14.49 4.93
CA LYS A 572 -36.92 14.30 3.68
C LYS A 572 -38.26 13.59 3.96
N PRO A 573 -39.28 13.76 3.11
CA PRO A 573 -40.45 12.87 3.11
C PRO A 573 -40.00 11.41 3.04
N GLY A 574 -40.56 10.54 3.89
CA GLY A 574 -40.15 9.13 4.01
C GLY A 574 -38.86 8.89 4.81
N GLY A 575 -38.11 9.94 5.15
CA GLY A 575 -36.91 9.88 5.98
C GLY A 575 -37.18 9.30 7.37
N LYS A 576 -36.15 8.74 8.00
CA LYS A 576 -36.26 7.98 9.25
C LYS A 576 -35.71 8.76 10.43
N LEU A 577 -36.41 8.69 11.57
CA LEU A 577 -35.96 9.15 12.87
C LEU A 577 -35.70 7.92 13.75
N VAL A 578 -34.48 7.76 14.22
CA VAL A 578 -34.10 6.75 15.21
C VAL A 578 -33.86 7.44 16.55
N LEU A 579 -34.70 7.09 17.53
CA LEU A 579 -34.65 7.60 18.89
C LEU A 579 -34.18 6.49 19.82
N PHE A 580 -33.14 6.74 20.59
CA PHE A 580 -32.78 5.89 21.72
C PHE A 580 -32.98 6.71 22.99
N GLU A 581 -34.04 6.42 23.76
CA GLU A 581 -34.48 7.28 24.86
C GLU A 581 -34.84 6.46 26.11
N PRO A 582 -34.59 6.98 27.32
CA PRO A 582 -35.14 6.43 28.55
C PRO A 582 -36.68 6.59 28.56
N CYS A 583 -37.39 5.48 28.66
CA CYS A 583 -38.86 5.43 28.50
C CYS A 583 -39.61 4.94 29.76
N ASN A 584 -38.90 4.46 30.78
CA ASN A 584 -39.52 3.97 32.01
C ASN A 584 -39.49 5.00 33.14
N ARG A 585 -40.64 5.62 33.45
CA ARG A 585 -40.77 6.56 34.58
C ARG A 585 -40.64 5.90 35.95
N ASN A 586 -40.91 4.60 36.06
CA ASN A 586 -40.85 3.88 37.32
C ASN A 586 -39.43 3.42 37.67
N CYS A 587 -38.49 3.50 36.72
CA CYS A 587 -37.09 3.17 36.97
C CYS A 587 -36.44 4.25 37.84
N SER A 588 -35.89 3.87 38.99
CA SER A 588 -35.28 4.83 39.93
C SER A 588 -33.89 5.27 39.46
N ARG A 589 -33.13 4.40 38.77
CA ARG A 589 -31.70 4.58 38.45
C ARG A 589 -31.38 5.86 37.67
N ILE A 590 -32.09 6.14 36.59
CA ILE A 590 -31.79 7.32 35.73
C ILE A 590 -32.17 8.63 36.44
N PRO A 591 -33.41 8.80 36.94
CA PRO A 591 -33.78 10.01 37.66
C PRO A 591 -32.99 10.24 38.95
N PHE A 592 -32.55 9.16 39.63
CA PHE A 592 -31.72 9.24 40.84
C PHE A 592 -30.43 10.02 40.61
N VAL A 593 -29.77 9.80 39.48
CA VAL A 593 -28.52 10.50 39.12
C VAL A 593 -28.82 11.83 38.45
N PHE A 594 -29.55 11.81 37.33
CA PHE A 594 -29.66 12.98 36.46
C PHE A 594 -30.67 14.01 36.95
N GLY A 595 -31.58 13.64 37.86
CA GLY A 595 -32.46 14.59 38.52
C GLY A 595 -31.73 15.65 39.36
N LEU A 596 -30.46 15.41 39.71
CA LEU A 596 -29.61 16.40 40.36
C LEU A 596 -29.20 17.56 39.43
N LEU A 597 -29.44 17.42 38.11
CA LEU A 597 -29.08 18.42 37.12
C LEU A 597 -30.25 19.37 36.83
N PRO A 598 -30.03 20.70 36.73
CA PRO A 598 -31.08 21.65 36.39
C PRO A 598 -31.79 21.33 35.06
N GLY A 599 -31.05 20.82 34.07
CA GLY A 599 -31.56 20.45 32.74
C GLY A 599 -32.63 19.34 32.76
N TRP A 600 -32.65 18.50 33.79
CA TRP A 600 -33.65 17.44 33.94
C TRP A 600 -35.08 17.99 34.10
N TRP A 601 -35.20 19.23 34.58
CA TRP A 601 -36.48 19.82 34.98
C TRP A 601 -37.02 20.86 33.99
N LEU A 602 -36.49 20.89 32.75
CA LEU A 602 -36.86 21.87 31.73
C LEU A 602 -38.28 21.70 31.18
N GLY A 603 -38.86 20.50 31.30
CA GLY A 603 -40.13 20.18 30.67
C GLY A 603 -41.31 21.03 31.17
N ALA A 604 -42.03 21.64 30.23
CA ALA A 604 -43.15 22.53 30.53
C ALA A 604 -44.53 21.83 30.51
N GLU A 605 -44.64 20.63 29.93
CA GLU A 605 -45.90 19.88 29.83
C GLU A 605 -46.29 19.22 31.17
N ASP A 606 -47.60 19.16 31.45
CA ASP A 606 -48.15 18.64 32.72
C ASP A 606 -47.70 17.19 33.03
N ASN A 607 -47.56 16.34 32.00
CA ASN A 607 -47.11 14.95 32.14
C ASN A 607 -45.58 14.80 32.28
N ARG A 608 -44.82 15.91 32.30
CA ARG A 608 -43.37 15.96 32.57
C ARG A 608 -43.01 16.74 33.83
N ARG A 609 -44.00 17.01 34.70
CA ARG A 609 -43.79 17.69 35.99
C ARG A 609 -42.76 17.00 36.89
N TRP A 610 -42.73 15.66 36.87
CA TRP A 610 -41.85 14.84 37.72
C TRP A 610 -40.56 14.41 37.04
N GLY A 611 -40.28 14.94 35.85
CA GLY A 611 -39.09 14.64 35.08
C GLY A 611 -39.37 14.58 33.58
N PRO A 612 -38.31 14.51 32.76
CA PRO A 612 -38.39 14.63 31.31
C PRO A 612 -38.88 13.35 30.61
N LEU A 613 -38.91 12.23 31.34
CA LEU A 613 -39.21 10.90 30.81
C LEU A 613 -40.69 10.73 30.47
N ILE A 614 -40.98 10.10 29.34
CA ILE A 614 -42.33 9.71 28.89
C ILE A 614 -42.31 8.26 28.36
N SER A 615 -43.46 7.58 28.37
CA SER A 615 -43.54 6.19 27.89
C SER A 615 -43.43 6.09 26.37
N ASP A 616 -43.13 4.89 25.88
CA ASP A 616 -43.18 4.53 24.46
C ASP A 616 -44.53 4.87 23.80
N GLN A 617 -45.64 4.66 24.51
CA GLN A 617 -46.98 5.03 24.02
C GLN A 617 -47.18 6.55 23.93
N GLU A 618 -46.62 7.32 24.87
CA GLU A 618 -46.67 8.78 24.79
C GLU A 618 -45.75 9.30 23.69
N TRP A 619 -44.58 8.68 23.48
CA TRP A 619 -43.72 8.96 22.33
C TRP A 619 -44.47 8.74 21.01
N HIS A 620 -45.20 7.63 20.87
CA HIS A 620 -46.05 7.38 19.71
C HIS A 620 -47.03 8.54 19.45
N VAL A 621 -47.75 9.00 20.48
CA VAL A 621 -48.69 10.13 20.35
C VAL A 621 -47.99 11.45 20.02
N ASN A 622 -46.82 11.72 20.61
CA ASN A 622 -46.03 12.93 20.32
C ASN A 622 -45.46 12.94 18.90
N LEU A 623 -45.00 11.80 18.40
CA LEU A 623 -44.49 11.66 17.03
C LEU A 623 -45.62 11.84 16.01
N SER A 624 -46.74 11.13 16.18
CA SER A 624 -47.87 11.19 15.25
C SER A 624 -48.44 12.61 15.08
N ARG A 625 -48.54 13.37 16.17
CA ARG A 625 -49.07 14.75 16.10
C ARG A 625 -48.10 15.76 15.46
N ASN A 626 -46.82 15.42 15.33
CA ASN A 626 -45.76 16.32 14.83
C ASN A 626 -45.24 15.92 13.44
N GLY A 627 -46.05 15.23 12.64
CA GLY A 627 -45.74 14.96 11.23
C GLY A 627 -44.92 13.68 10.99
N PHE A 628 -44.94 12.76 11.94
CA PHE A 628 -44.39 11.41 11.80
C PHE A 628 -45.49 10.33 11.81
N SER A 629 -45.15 9.09 11.50
CA SER A 629 -46.03 7.91 11.56
C SER A 629 -46.42 7.48 12.97
N GLY A 630 -45.76 8.01 13.99
CA GLY A 630 -45.76 7.43 15.34
C GLY A 630 -44.56 6.50 15.52
N VAL A 631 -44.61 5.61 16.51
CA VAL A 631 -43.58 4.57 16.68
C VAL A 631 -43.88 3.39 15.76
N ASP A 632 -43.08 3.22 14.71
CA ASP A 632 -43.17 2.11 13.74
C ASP A 632 -42.66 0.80 14.34
N VAL A 633 -41.57 0.90 15.11
CA VAL A 633 -40.92 -0.21 15.82
C VAL A 633 -40.37 0.30 17.15
N CYS A 634 -40.54 -0.49 18.21
CA CYS A 634 -40.01 -0.23 19.55
C CYS A 634 -39.17 -1.43 20.02
N LEU A 635 -37.88 -1.22 20.23
CA LEU A 635 -36.93 -2.21 20.70
C LEU A 635 -36.51 -1.88 22.14
N ARG A 636 -37.13 -2.54 23.12
CA ARG A 636 -36.79 -2.38 24.53
C ARG A 636 -35.45 -3.03 24.87
N ASP A 637 -34.74 -2.48 25.85
CA ASP A 637 -33.54 -3.08 26.44
C ASP A 637 -33.85 -4.42 27.13
N TYR A 638 -34.89 -4.46 27.95
CA TYR A 638 -35.39 -5.64 28.65
C TYR A 638 -36.92 -5.75 28.52
N GLN A 639 -37.43 -7.00 28.42
CA GLN A 639 -38.87 -7.25 28.29
C GLN A 639 -39.63 -7.08 29.61
N ALA A 640 -38.99 -7.38 30.74
CA ALA A 640 -39.58 -7.21 32.06
C ALA A 640 -39.64 -5.72 32.42
N GLU A 641 -40.84 -5.22 32.72
CA GLU A 641 -41.09 -3.81 33.04
C GLU A 641 -40.27 -3.30 34.24
N SER A 642 -39.95 -4.18 35.20
CA SER A 642 -39.11 -3.84 36.36
C SER A 642 -37.64 -3.58 36.01
N ARG A 643 -37.16 -4.09 34.87
CA ARG A 643 -35.76 -3.97 34.41
C ARG A 643 -35.62 -3.06 33.19
N HIS A 644 -36.72 -2.82 32.47
CA HIS A 644 -36.77 -1.91 31.34
C HIS A 644 -36.34 -0.49 31.73
N THR A 645 -35.44 0.10 30.97
CA THR A 645 -35.00 1.50 31.16
C THR A 645 -35.10 2.28 29.85
N PHE A 646 -34.53 1.72 28.78
CA PHE A 646 -34.40 2.39 27.49
C PHE A 646 -35.14 1.67 26.36
N SER A 647 -35.63 2.47 25.41
CA SER A 647 -36.20 1.98 24.14
C SER A 647 -35.48 2.60 22.96
N VAL A 648 -35.20 1.80 21.94
CA VAL A 648 -34.91 2.28 20.58
C VAL A 648 -36.22 2.31 19.81
N MET A 649 -36.64 3.50 19.37
CA MET A 649 -37.87 3.73 18.62
C MET A 649 -37.55 4.24 17.23
N ILE A 650 -38.25 3.73 16.23
CA ILE A 650 -38.13 4.14 14.84
C ILE A 650 -39.42 4.83 14.42
N SER A 651 -39.30 5.94 13.69
CA SER A 651 -40.43 6.71 13.18
C SER A 651 -40.15 7.22 11.77
N THR A 652 -41.19 7.30 10.94
CA THR A 652 -41.09 7.77 9.55
C THR A 652 -41.68 9.17 9.40
N ALA A 653 -40.95 10.04 8.71
CA ALA A 653 -41.40 11.39 8.35
C ALA A 653 -42.53 11.34 7.29
N ILE A 654 -43.72 11.84 7.63
CA ILE A 654 -44.90 11.79 6.75
C ILE A 654 -45.12 13.14 6.05
N GLU A 655 -45.47 13.10 4.77
CA GLU A 655 -46.23 14.15 4.06
C GLU A 655 -47.57 13.57 3.58
N ALA A 656 -48.57 14.42 3.40
CA ALA A 656 -49.97 14.03 3.13
C ALA A 656 -50.21 13.53 1.69
N GLU A 657 -49.33 12.69 1.15
CA GLU A 657 -49.59 11.99 -0.11
C GLU A 657 -50.13 10.58 0.15
N ALA A 658 -51.17 10.22 -0.62
CA ALA A 658 -51.78 8.91 -0.55
C ALA A 658 -50.80 7.85 -1.07
N ALA A 659 -50.65 6.74 -0.33
CA ALA A 659 -49.82 5.63 -0.76
C ALA A 659 -50.20 5.22 -2.20
N PRO A 660 -49.22 5.10 -3.12
CA PRO A 660 -49.52 4.78 -4.50
C PRO A 660 -50.19 3.40 -4.57
N THR A 661 -51.40 3.35 -5.10
CA THR A 661 -52.21 2.13 -5.16
C THR A 661 -52.02 1.45 -6.51
N ILE A 662 -51.95 0.12 -6.54
CA ILE A 662 -51.88 -0.63 -7.80
C ILE A 662 -53.20 -0.43 -8.56
N THR A 663 -53.16 0.27 -9.70
CA THR A 663 -54.32 0.48 -10.57
C THR A 663 -54.38 -0.51 -11.74
N SER A 664 -53.29 -1.22 -12.01
CA SER A 664 -53.16 -2.11 -13.17
C SER A 664 -53.71 -3.52 -12.88
N ASP A 665 -54.38 -4.12 -13.86
CA ASP A 665 -54.87 -5.49 -13.77
C ASP A 665 -53.70 -6.49 -13.71
N ILE A 666 -53.90 -7.59 -12.98
CA ILE A 666 -52.89 -8.61 -12.73
C ILE A 666 -53.20 -9.86 -13.58
N THR A 667 -52.16 -10.41 -14.19
CA THR A 667 -52.19 -11.67 -14.94
C THR A 667 -51.21 -12.64 -14.32
N ILE A 668 -51.71 -13.72 -13.72
CA ILE A 668 -50.88 -14.79 -13.17
C ILE A 668 -50.73 -15.88 -14.22
N ILE A 669 -49.49 -16.30 -14.47
CA ILE A 669 -49.15 -17.39 -15.36
C ILE A 669 -48.84 -18.60 -14.50
N ALA A 670 -49.57 -19.69 -14.69
CA ALA A 670 -49.43 -20.93 -13.92
C ALA A 670 -49.75 -22.14 -14.81
N GLU A 671 -48.98 -23.22 -14.66
CA GLU A 671 -49.22 -24.45 -15.40
C GLU A 671 -50.56 -25.09 -15.01
N ALA A 672 -51.34 -25.51 -16.00
CA ALA A 672 -52.70 -26.03 -15.78
C ALA A 672 -52.69 -27.37 -15.01
N ASN A 673 -51.59 -28.12 -15.09
CA ASN A 673 -51.41 -29.42 -14.44
C ASN A 673 -50.71 -29.33 -13.07
N SER A 674 -50.17 -28.16 -12.67
CA SER A 674 -49.50 -28.00 -11.39
C SER A 674 -50.48 -27.64 -10.28
N ARG A 675 -50.64 -28.51 -9.28
CA ARG A 675 -51.49 -28.22 -8.12
C ARG A 675 -50.92 -27.06 -7.29
N PHE A 676 -49.61 -27.04 -7.07
CA PHE A 676 -48.97 -26.04 -6.21
C PHE A 676 -49.08 -24.63 -6.81
N GLN A 677 -48.76 -24.45 -8.10
CA GLN A 677 -48.87 -23.16 -8.78
C GLN A 677 -50.31 -22.64 -8.79
N GLN A 678 -51.29 -23.52 -8.99
CA GLN A 678 -52.71 -23.15 -8.97
C GLN A 678 -53.19 -22.75 -7.55
N ASP A 679 -52.69 -23.42 -6.51
CA ASP A 679 -52.95 -23.06 -5.13
C ASP A 679 -52.32 -21.70 -4.78
N VAL A 680 -51.08 -21.41 -5.21
CA VAL A 680 -50.42 -20.10 -5.05
C VAL A 680 -51.23 -19.01 -5.76
N ALA A 681 -51.63 -19.22 -7.01
CA ALA A 681 -52.42 -18.26 -7.77
C ALA A 681 -53.76 -17.93 -7.08
N ARG A 682 -54.42 -18.92 -6.46
CA ARG A 682 -55.65 -18.75 -5.70
C ARG A 682 -55.43 -17.92 -4.42
N GLU A 683 -54.35 -18.19 -3.68
CA GLU A 683 -54.00 -17.44 -2.48
C GLU A 683 -53.63 -15.99 -2.81
N VAL A 684 -52.84 -15.74 -3.87
CA VAL A 684 -52.54 -14.37 -4.35
C VAL A 684 -53.84 -13.62 -4.67
N LYS A 685 -54.76 -14.26 -5.41
CA LYS A 685 -56.08 -13.69 -5.70
C LYS A 685 -56.90 -13.39 -4.45
N THR A 686 -56.75 -14.22 -3.40
CA THR A 686 -57.44 -14.04 -2.12
C THR A 686 -56.87 -12.86 -1.33
N LEU A 687 -55.56 -12.66 -1.37
CA LEU A 687 -54.88 -11.52 -0.73
C LEU A 687 -55.17 -10.17 -1.42
N LEU A 688 -55.63 -10.21 -2.67
CA LEU A 688 -55.96 -9.04 -3.50
C LEU A 688 -57.46 -8.74 -3.57
N ILE A 689 -58.30 -9.39 -2.76
CA ILE A 689 -59.76 -9.15 -2.72
C ILE A 689 -60.02 -7.67 -2.40
N GLY A 690 -60.76 -6.99 -3.30
CA GLY A 690 -61.04 -5.54 -3.20
C GLY A 690 -60.06 -4.64 -3.95
N GLY A 691 -59.05 -5.22 -4.62
CA GLY A 691 -58.07 -4.52 -5.46
C GLY A 691 -58.26 -4.76 -6.97
N PRO A 692 -57.19 -4.66 -7.80
CA PRO A 692 -57.24 -4.82 -9.25
C PRO A 692 -57.70 -6.22 -9.70
N SER A 693 -58.22 -6.36 -10.92
CA SER A 693 -58.71 -7.65 -11.40
C SER A 693 -57.56 -8.64 -11.60
N CYS A 694 -57.78 -9.90 -11.23
CA CYS A 694 -56.75 -10.93 -11.26
C CYS A 694 -57.23 -12.17 -12.03
N GLU A 695 -56.56 -12.46 -13.13
CA GLU A 695 -56.84 -13.58 -14.04
C GLU A 695 -55.65 -14.54 -14.09
N VAL A 696 -55.93 -15.84 -14.24
CA VAL A 696 -54.91 -16.90 -14.28
C VAL A 696 -54.95 -17.56 -15.66
N PHE A 697 -53.81 -17.68 -16.32
CA PHE A 697 -53.67 -18.30 -17.64
C PHE A 697 -52.53 -19.31 -17.64
N SER A 698 -52.63 -20.33 -18.51
CA SER A 698 -51.50 -21.23 -18.78
C SER A 698 -50.49 -20.58 -19.73
N PRO A 699 -49.20 -20.98 -19.73
CA PRO A 699 -48.21 -20.38 -20.62
C PRO A 699 -48.60 -20.38 -22.12
N PRO A 700 -49.20 -21.44 -22.70
CA PRO A 700 -49.67 -21.42 -24.09
C PRO A 700 -50.76 -20.36 -24.38
N ASP A 701 -51.65 -20.11 -23.42
CA ASP A 701 -52.81 -19.22 -23.58
C ASP A 701 -52.42 -17.73 -23.61
N ILE A 702 -51.24 -17.38 -23.08
CA ILE A 702 -50.71 -16.01 -23.04
C ILE A 702 -50.53 -15.43 -24.44
N SER A 703 -50.21 -16.27 -25.43
CA SER A 703 -50.04 -15.87 -26.83
C SER A 703 -51.29 -15.17 -27.41
N ALA A 704 -52.49 -15.42 -26.89
CA ALA A 704 -53.75 -14.80 -27.32
C ALA A 704 -54.20 -13.59 -26.48
N GLN A 705 -53.62 -13.35 -25.29
CA GLN A 705 -54.09 -12.30 -24.37
C GLN A 705 -53.51 -10.90 -24.65
N ASN A 706 -54.21 -9.83 -24.28
CA ASN A 706 -53.66 -8.48 -24.30
C ASN A 706 -52.98 -8.17 -22.96
N LEU A 707 -51.66 -7.99 -22.97
CA LEU A 707 -50.85 -7.74 -21.76
C LEU A 707 -50.53 -6.26 -21.53
N LYS A 708 -50.99 -5.36 -22.40
CA LYS A 708 -50.73 -3.93 -22.25
C LYS A 708 -51.38 -3.40 -20.97
N ASN A 709 -50.64 -2.63 -20.17
CA ASN A 709 -51.07 -2.08 -18.88
C ASN A 709 -51.45 -3.17 -17.85
N ARG A 710 -50.83 -4.36 -17.93
CA ARG A 710 -51.02 -5.44 -16.97
C ARG A 710 -49.71 -5.80 -16.29
N ILE A 711 -49.82 -6.19 -15.02
CA ILE A 711 -48.73 -6.77 -14.24
C ILE A 711 -48.78 -8.28 -14.40
N CYS A 712 -47.71 -8.88 -14.89
CA CYS A 712 -47.59 -10.32 -15.07
C CYS A 712 -46.85 -10.97 -13.89
N VAL A 713 -47.37 -12.06 -13.34
CA VAL A 713 -46.71 -12.88 -12.31
C VAL A 713 -46.46 -14.27 -12.90
N PHE A 714 -45.21 -14.62 -13.13
CA PHE A 714 -44.80 -15.89 -13.73
C PHE A 714 -44.43 -16.90 -12.64
N LEU A 715 -45.26 -17.94 -12.48
CA LEU A 715 -45.08 -19.02 -11.49
C LEU A 715 -44.44 -20.33 -12.00
N PRO A 716 -44.35 -20.66 -13.31
CA PRO A 716 -43.83 -21.96 -13.75
C PRO A 716 -42.43 -22.30 -13.22
N GLU A 717 -41.58 -21.31 -12.97
CA GLU A 717 -40.21 -21.52 -12.49
C GLU A 717 -40.12 -21.81 -10.97
N LEU A 718 -41.26 -21.87 -10.27
CA LEU A 718 -41.33 -22.42 -8.90
C LEU A 718 -41.10 -23.94 -8.83
N GLU A 719 -41.26 -24.66 -9.94
CA GLU A 719 -41.14 -26.13 -9.96
C GLU A 719 -40.13 -26.64 -11.01
N SER A 720 -39.81 -25.87 -12.04
CA SER A 720 -38.88 -26.29 -13.10
C SER A 720 -38.17 -25.12 -13.80
N PRO A 721 -36.87 -25.21 -14.14
CA PRO A 721 -36.12 -24.13 -14.80
C PRO A 721 -36.54 -23.97 -16.27
N VAL A 722 -37.55 -23.15 -16.52
CA VAL A 722 -38.20 -23.01 -17.85
C VAL A 722 -37.24 -22.51 -18.93
N LEU A 723 -36.26 -21.67 -18.57
CA LEU A 723 -35.33 -21.08 -19.52
C LEU A 723 -34.20 -22.02 -19.96
N TYR A 724 -33.91 -23.07 -19.20
CA TYR A 724 -32.81 -24.00 -19.50
C TYR A 724 -33.11 -24.88 -20.74
N ASP A 725 -34.34 -25.39 -20.85
CA ASP A 725 -34.81 -26.19 -21.99
C ASP A 725 -36.09 -25.60 -22.57
N VAL A 726 -36.03 -24.31 -22.91
CA VAL A 726 -37.21 -23.55 -23.33
C VAL A 726 -37.76 -24.03 -24.66
N GLN A 727 -39.02 -24.46 -24.65
CA GLN A 727 -39.74 -24.84 -25.87
C GLN A 727 -40.21 -23.58 -26.63
N ASN A 728 -40.34 -23.67 -27.95
CA ASN A 728 -40.71 -22.53 -28.82
C ASN A 728 -42.00 -21.81 -28.37
N GLU A 729 -42.99 -22.55 -27.90
CA GLU A 729 -44.27 -22.01 -27.42
C GLU A 729 -44.10 -21.21 -26.12
N ALA A 730 -43.36 -21.76 -25.14
CA ALA A 730 -43.03 -21.08 -23.89
C ALA A 730 -42.16 -19.83 -24.13
N PHE A 731 -41.17 -19.93 -25.03
CA PHE A 731 -40.30 -18.81 -25.39
C PHE A 731 -41.09 -17.64 -26.01
N ASN A 732 -42.08 -17.93 -26.86
CA ASN A 732 -42.94 -16.89 -27.44
C ASN A 732 -43.79 -16.19 -26.37
N SER A 733 -44.29 -16.92 -25.37
CA SER A 733 -45.00 -16.34 -24.23
C SER A 733 -44.11 -15.44 -23.38
N VAL A 734 -42.87 -15.85 -23.12
CA VAL A 734 -41.85 -15.04 -22.42
C VAL A 734 -41.56 -13.75 -23.20
N LYS A 735 -41.29 -13.85 -24.50
CA LYS A 735 -41.06 -12.68 -25.37
C LYS A 735 -42.23 -11.70 -25.31
N LYS A 736 -43.46 -12.21 -25.34
CA LYS A 736 -44.67 -11.39 -25.28
C LYS A 736 -44.82 -10.66 -23.95
N MET A 737 -44.59 -11.35 -22.82
CA MET A 737 -44.63 -10.73 -21.49
C MET A 737 -43.59 -9.61 -21.38
N ILE A 738 -42.33 -9.87 -21.74
CA ILE A 738 -41.24 -8.87 -21.67
C ILE A 738 -41.53 -7.65 -22.59
N SER A 739 -42.14 -7.90 -23.75
CA SER A 739 -42.40 -6.84 -24.73
C SER A 739 -43.57 -5.93 -24.34
N PHE A 740 -44.63 -6.49 -23.75
CA PHE A 740 -45.93 -5.80 -23.64
C PHE A 740 -46.47 -5.64 -22.22
N ALA A 741 -46.02 -6.45 -21.25
CA ALA A 741 -46.42 -6.28 -19.86
C ALA A 741 -45.88 -4.96 -19.30
N GLU A 742 -46.63 -4.36 -18.39
CA GLU A 742 -46.21 -3.14 -17.68
C GLU A 742 -45.18 -3.44 -16.61
N SER A 743 -45.30 -4.59 -15.95
CA SER A 743 -44.29 -5.11 -15.01
C SER A 743 -44.36 -6.64 -15.02
N LEU A 744 -43.23 -7.30 -14.84
CA LEU A 744 -43.12 -8.75 -14.84
C LEU A 744 -42.44 -9.19 -13.54
N ILE A 745 -43.18 -9.87 -12.67
CA ILE A 745 -42.62 -10.57 -11.52
C ILE A 745 -42.37 -12.02 -11.94
N TRP A 746 -41.11 -12.41 -11.91
CA TRP A 746 -40.67 -13.76 -12.22
C TRP A 746 -40.35 -14.50 -10.94
N VAL A 747 -41.27 -15.39 -10.54
CA VAL A 747 -41.16 -16.14 -9.29
C VAL A 747 -40.46 -17.46 -9.61
N MET A 748 -39.34 -17.69 -8.95
CA MET A 748 -38.49 -18.84 -9.19
C MET A 748 -38.22 -19.60 -7.89
N HIS A 749 -38.02 -20.91 -8.02
CA HIS A 749 -37.46 -21.68 -6.94
C HIS A 749 -36.00 -21.29 -6.70
N GLY A 750 -35.64 -21.06 -5.45
CA GLY A 750 -34.28 -20.71 -5.05
C GLY A 750 -34.29 -19.88 -3.78
N GLY A 751 -33.18 -19.79 -3.07
CA GLY A 751 -33.14 -19.13 -1.76
C GLY A 751 -32.45 -20.01 -0.74
N ASP A 752 -31.76 -19.36 0.20
CA ASP A 752 -30.67 -19.91 1.01
C ASP A 752 -29.54 -20.60 0.21
N ASP A 753 -28.31 -20.57 0.72
CA ASP A 753 -27.10 -21.00 -0.01
C ASP A 753 -26.97 -22.54 -0.16
N SER A 754 -28.02 -23.31 0.17
CA SER A 754 -27.98 -24.78 0.29
C SER A 754 -28.34 -25.54 -0.99
N LEU A 755 -29.01 -24.89 -1.95
CA LEU A 755 -29.41 -25.48 -3.24
C LEU A 755 -29.10 -24.48 -4.37
N ILE A 756 -27.86 -24.46 -4.83
CA ILE A 756 -27.50 -23.72 -6.06
C ILE A 756 -27.87 -24.62 -7.25
N GLU A 757 -28.98 -24.34 -7.90
CA GLU A 757 -29.32 -24.87 -9.23
C GLU A 757 -28.90 -23.82 -10.29
N PRO A 758 -27.76 -24.01 -10.99
CA PRO A 758 -27.27 -23.04 -11.96
C PRO A 758 -28.29 -22.72 -13.06
N GLU A 759 -29.14 -23.67 -13.41
CA GLU A 759 -30.19 -23.57 -14.42
C GLU A 759 -31.22 -22.48 -14.09
N ALA A 760 -31.61 -22.34 -12.81
CA ALA A 760 -32.53 -21.31 -12.34
C ALA A 760 -31.93 -19.88 -12.40
N GLY A 761 -30.60 -19.78 -12.45
CA GLY A 761 -29.89 -18.50 -12.57
C GLY A 761 -30.10 -17.79 -13.91
N LEU A 762 -30.55 -18.50 -14.95
CA LEU A 762 -30.80 -17.94 -16.29
C LEU A 762 -31.84 -16.81 -16.27
N ALA A 763 -32.88 -16.93 -15.45
CA ALA A 763 -33.91 -15.91 -15.31
C ALA A 763 -33.35 -14.59 -14.76
N THR A 764 -32.42 -14.67 -13.80
CA THR A 764 -31.73 -13.50 -13.23
C THR A 764 -30.84 -12.82 -14.28
N GLY A 765 -30.09 -13.61 -15.07
CA GLY A 765 -29.27 -13.10 -16.17
C GLY A 765 -30.09 -12.43 -17.28
N LEU A 766 -31.24 -13.02 -17.62
CA LEU A 766 -32.19 -12.45 -18.59
C LEU A 766 -32.77 -11.13 -18.07
N ALA A 767 -33.24 -11.09 -16.82
CA ALA A 767 -33.81 -9.89 -16.20
C ALA A 767 -32.79 -8.74 -16.20
N ARG A 768 -31.55 -8.98 -15.75
CA ARG A 768 -30.48 -7.96 -15.75
C ARG A 768 -30.16 -7.44 -17.15
N SER A 769 -30.11 -8.31 -18.15
CA SER A 769 -29.88 -7.92 -19.55
C SER A 769 -31.01 -7.03 -20.07
N ILE A 770 -32.27 -7.42 -19.85
CA ILE A 770 -33.44 -6.65 -20.30
C ILE A 770 -33.53 -5.29 -19.60
N CYS A 771 -33.33 -5.25 -18.29
CA CYS A 771 -33.35 -3.99 -17.53
C CYS A 771 -32.21 -3.04 -17.95
N SER A 772 -31.08 -3.56 -18.45
CA SER A 772 -30.01 -2.73 -19.00
C SER A 772 -30.25 -2.25 -20.43
N GLU A 773 -31.10 -2.94 -21.20
CA GLU A 773 -31.40 -2.58 -22.60
C GLU A 773 -32.66 -1.70 -22.74
N LYS A 774 -33.58 -1.78 -21.76
CA LYS A 774 -34.88 -1.11 -21.80
C LYS A 774 -35.14 -0.40 -20.46
N ASP A 775 -34.86 0.90 -20.43
CA ASP A 775 -35.00 1.76 -19.25
C ASP A 775 -36.40 1.72 -18.62
N ASP A 776 -37.46 1.57 -19.43
CA ASP A 776 -38.85 1.51 -18.95
C ASP A 776 -39.31 0.10 -18.53
N SER A 777 -38.41 -0.90 -18.52
CA SER A 777 -38.78 -2.28 -18.18
C SER A 777 -38.70 -2.54 -16.67
N ASN A 778 -39.82 -2.95 -16.08
CA ASN A 778 -39.88 -3.39 -14.69
C ASN A 778 -39.92 -4.92 -14.62
N PHE A 779 -38.76 -5.56 -14.78
CA PHE A 779 -38.59 -7.00 -14.65
C PHE A 779 -38.02 -7.31 -13.26
N ILE A 780 -38.87 -7.86 -12.39
CA ILE A 780 -38.54 -8.21 -11.01
C ILE A 780 -38.34 -9.72 -10.90
N THR A 781 -37.23 -10.18 -10.33
CA THR A 781 -37.02 -11.59 -9.99
C THR A 781 -37.22 -11.82 -8.50
N LEU A 782 -37.94 -12.89 -8.16
CA LEU A 782 -38.25 -13.29 -6.79
C LEU A 782 -37.91 -14.77 -6.57
N ALA A 783 -36.75 -15.03 -5.97
CA ALA A 783 -36.32 -16.38 -5.55
C ALA A 783 -36.89 -16.72 -4.18
N LEU A 784 -37.67 -17.80 -4.08
CA LEU A 784 -38.26 -18.28 -2.83
C LEU A 784 -37.88 -19.73 -2.50
N VAL A 785 -37.64 -19.99 -1.21
CA VAL A 785 -37.47 -21.37 -0.73
C VAL A 785 -38.80 -22.10 -0.79
N GLN A 786 -38.75 -23.43 -0.87
CA GLN A 786 -39.97 -24.23 -0.92
C GLN A 786 -40.76 -24.10 0.39
N LYS A 787 -42.01 -23.61 0.28
CA LYS A 787 -42.92 -23.38 1.41
C LYS A 787 -44.38 -23.53 1.01
N SER A 788 -45.31 -23.25 1.93
CA SER A 788 -46.74 -23.40 1.64
C SER A 788 -47.20 -22.38 0.59
N ALA A 789 -48.24 -22.74 -0.18
CA ALA A 789 -48.79 -21.86 -1.21
C ALA A 789 -49.22 -20.48 -0.67
N ARG A 790 -49.68 -20.43 0.59
CA ARG A 790 -50.07 -19.19 1.27
C ARG A 790 -48.87 -18.32 1.61
N GLU A 791 -47.79 -18.90 2.12
CA GLU A 791 -46.55 -18.15 2.42
C GLU A 791 -45.91 -17.62 1.13
N THR A 792 -45.85 -18.42 0.07
CA THR A 792 -45.41 -17.97 -1.26
C THR A 792 -46.27 -16.81 -1.78
N ALA A 793 -47.59 -16.92 -1.65
CA ALA A 793 -48.51 -15.86 -2.07
C ALA A 793 -48.35 -14.57 -1.25
N LEU A 794 -48.04 -14.66 0.05
CA LEU A 794 -47.77 -13.50 0.91
C LEU A 794 -46.56 -12.72 0.41
N ASP A 795 -45.47 -13.40 0.05
CA ASP A 795 -44.27 -12.73 -0.47
C ASP A 795 -44.49 -12.11 -1.85
N ILE A 796 -45.20 -12.81 -2.74
CA ILE A 796 -45.62 -12.23 -4.03
C ILE A 796 -46.46 -10.96 -3.79
N SER A 797 -47.37 -10.98 -2.81
CA SER A 797 -48.19 -9.82 -2.46
C SER A 797 -47.36 -8.65 -1.91
N LYS A 798 -46.32 -8.92 -1.12
CA LYS A 798 -45.37 -7.89 -0.64
C LYS A 798 -44.70 -7.19 -1.82
N ILE A 799 -44.18 -7.94 -2.79
CA ILE A 799 -43.53 -7.37 -3.98
C ILE A 799 -44.52 -6.64 -4.90
N LEU A 800 -45.73 -7.18 -5.09
CA LEU A 800 -46.77 -6.52 -5.88
C LEU A 800 -47.07 -5.10 -5.38
N LYS A 801 -47.16 -4.91 -4.05
CA LYS A 801 -47.42 -3.60 -3.44
C LYS A 801 -46.31 -2.57 -3.69
N ARG A 802 -45.09 -3.02 -4.04
CA ARG A 802 -43.92 -2.18 -4.30
C ARG A 802 -43.78 -1.72 -5.75
N ILE A 803 -44.54 -2.30 -6.69
CA ILE A 803 -44.43 -1.99 -8.12
C ILE A 803 -44.58 -0.49 -8.44
N PRO A 804 -45.51 0.27 -7.83
CA PRO A 804 -45.62 1.70 -8.13
C PRO A 804 -44.32 2.46 -7.83
N GLU A 805 -43.62 2.11 -6.74
CA GLU A 805 -42.35 2.71 -6.33
C GLU A 805 -41.17 2.22 -7.20
N ALA A 806 -41.22 0.96 -7.66
CA ALA A 806 -40.24 0.42 -8.61
C ALA A 806 -40.18 1.23 -9.93
N ARG A 807 -41.31 1.80 -10.38
CA ARG A 807 -41.39 2.60 -11.61
C ARG A 807 -40.70 3.95 -11.54
N GLU A 808 -40.50 4.47 -10.33
CA GLU A 808 -39.77 5.71 -10.09
C GLU A 808 -38.28 5.45 -9.81
N GLY A 809 -37.81 4.20 -9.95
CA GLY A 809 -36.46 3.78 -9.60
C GLY A 809 -36.21 3.71 -8.09
N LEU A 810 -37.28 3.68 -7.29
CA LEU A 810 -37.22 3.70 -5.82
C LEU A 810 -37.29 2.30 -5.18
N SER A 811 -37.43 1.23 -5.98
CA SER A 811 -37.48 -0.15 -5.48
C SER A 811 -36.50 -1.06 -6.24
N ASP A 812 -36.01 -2.07 -5.55
CA ASP A 812 -35.14 -3.10 -6.11
C ASP A 812 -35.88 -4.00 -7.12
N SER A 813 -35.13 -4.59 -8.06
CA SER A 813 -35.65 -5.53 -9.06
C SER A 813 -35.26 -6.99 -8.78
N GLU A 814 -34.43 -7.25 -7.77
CA GLU A 814 -33.92 -8.59 -7.47
C GLU A 814 -34.10 -8.91 -5.98
N TYR A 815 -34.95 -9.90 -5.71
CA TYR A 815 -35.30 -10.37 -4.37
C TYR A 815 -34.96 -11.84 -4.23
N THR A 816 -34.36 -12.20 -3.10
CA THR A 816 -34.11 -13.60 -2.74
C THR A 816 -34.46 -13.85 -1.28
N GLU A 817 -35.10 -14.97 -1.00
CA GLU A 817 -35.38 -15.38 0.36
C GLU A 817 -34.12 -15.99 1.01
N LYS A 818 -33.71 -15.44 2.16
CA LYS A 818 -32.68 -16.04 3.02
C LYS A 818 -33.17 -16.07 4.45
N LYS A 819 -33.05 -17.22 5.11
CA LYS A 819 -33.54 -17.42 6.50
C LYS A 819 -34.98 -16.89 6.70
N GLN A 820 -35.87 -17.18 5.75
CA GLN A 820 -37.28 -16.73 5.74
C GLN A 820 -37.51 -15.21 5.65
N LEU A 821 -36.48 -14.44 5.28
CA LEU A 821 -36.57 -13.00 5.05
C LEU A 821 -36.32 -12.70 3.57
N LEU A 822 -37.12 -11.82 2.99
CA LEU A 822 -36.87 -11.30 1.64
C LEU A 822 -35.69 -10.33 1.71
N CYS A 823 -34.62 -10.66 0.99
CA CYS A 823 -33.38 -9.92 0.95
C CYS A 823 -33.17 -9.28 -0.42
N VAL A 824 -32.47 -8.14 -0.42
CA VAL A 824 -31.95 -7.46 -1.61
C VAL A 824 -30.43 -7.55 -1.64
N GLY A 825 -29.86 -7.50 -2.84
CA GLY A 825 -28.44 -7.69 -3.08
C GLY A 825 -27.71 -6.37 -3.35
N ARG A 826 -26.50 -6.21 -2.81
CA ARG A 826 -25.60 -5.11 -3.15
C ARG A 826 -24.23 -5.64 -3.52
N VAL A 827 -23.61 -5.08 -4.55
CA VAL A 827 -22.23 -5.39 -4.90
C VAL A 827 -21.33 -4.68 -3.89
N VAL A 828 -20.58 -5.45 -3.11
CA VAL A 828 -19.64 -4.95 -2.12
C VAL A 828 -18.25 -5.49 -2.36
N GLU A 829 -17.24 -4.75 -1.90
CA GLU A 829 -15.86 -5.23 -1.93
C GLU A 829 -15.72 -6.51 -1.10
N ALA A 830 -14.85 -7.42 -1.55
CA ALA A 830 -14.40 -8.58 -0.79
C ALA A 830 -12.92 -8.44 -0.37
N PRO A 831 -12.59 -7.56 0.61
CA PRO A 831 -11.21 -7.30 1.03
C PRO A 831 -10.40 -8.55 1.37
N GLY A 832 -11.00 -9.53 2.06
CA GLY A 832 -10.32 -10.78 2.40
C GLY A 832 -9.95 -11.59 1.16
N MET A 833 -10.79 -11.57 0.12
CA MET A 833 -10.50 -12.24 -1.14
C MET A 833 -9.51 -11.43 -1.99
N ASN A 834 -9.60 -10.10 -2.00
CA ASN A 834 -8.59 -9.23 -2.60
C ASN A 834 -7.21 -9.52 -2.02
N LYS A 835 -7.10 -9.65 -0.69
CA LYS A 835 -5.84 -10.04 -0.02
C LYS A 835 -5.37 -11.43 -0.43
N LYS A 836 -6.26 -12.41 -0.54
CA LYS A 836 -5.90 -13.79 -0.96
C LYS A 836 -5.46 -13.85 -2.42
N VAL A 837 -6.19 -13.18 -3.32
CA VAL A 837 -5.82 -13.07 -4.74
C VAL A 837 -4.51 -12.32 -4.87
N LEU A 838 -4.35 -11.18 -4.19
CA LEU A 838 -3.09 -10.44 -4.15
C LEU A 838 -1.96 -11.29 -3.59
N ALA A 839 -2.15 -12.05 -2.51
CA ALA A 839 -1.11 -12.94 -1.99
C ALA A 839 -0.71 -14.06 -2.97
N LYS A 840 -1.63 -14.50 -3.84
CA LYS A 840 -1.36 -15.49 -4.90
C LYS A 840 -0.75 -14.88 -6.16
N VAL A 841 -1.03 -13.60 -6.43
CA VAL A 841 -0.60 -12.89 -7.65
C VAL A 841 0.68 -12.07 -7.40
N THR A 842 0.93 -11.66 -6.16
CA THR A 842 2.15 -10.95 -5.72
C THR A 842 3.17 -11.98 -5.26
N ARG A 843 4.38 -11.90 -5.84
CA ARG A 843 5.48 -12.87 -5.70
C ARG A 843 5.73 -13.35 -4.25
N GLN A 844 5.87 -14.67 -4.12
CA GLN A 844 6.12 -15.48 -2.90
C GLN A 844 7.13 -14.85 -1.91
N LYS A 845 6.72 -14.75 -0.64
CA LYS A 845 7.57 -14.31 0.48
C LYS A 845 8.59 -15.40 0.83
N ALA A 846 9.80 -14.99 1.20
CA ALA A 846 10.80 -15.90 1.73
C ALA A 846 10.45 -16.33 3.16
N GLU A 847 10.67 -17.59 3.49
CA GLU A 847 10.44 -18.14 4.82
C GLU A 847 11.69 -18.83 5.37
N PRO A 848 11.96 -18.77 6.69
CA PRO A 848 13.07 -19.51 7.30
C PRO A 848 12.80 -21.01 7.23
N ARG A 849 13.73 -21.79 6.66
CA ARG A 849 13.68 -23.25 6.56
C ARG A 849 15.04 -23.87 6.83
N LEU A 850 15.04 -25.09 7.34
CA LEU A 850 16.29 -25.84 7.49
C LEU A 850 16.81 -26.26 6.11
N LEU A 851 18.12 -26.12 5.88
CA LEU A 851 18.72 -26.51 4.60
C LEU A 851 18.46 -28.00 4.28
N GLU A 852 18.36 -28.88 5.28
CA GLU A 852 18.00 -30.28 5.09
C GLU A 852 16.59 -30.50 4.52
N GLN A 853 15.63 -29.62 4.83
CA GLN A 853 14.25 -29.73 4.38
C GLN A 853 14.12 -29.43 2.88
N GLU A 854 15.11 -28.71 2.34
CA GLU A 854 15.23 -28.39 0.93
C GLU A 854 16.23 -29.33 0.23
N ALA A 855 16.57 -30.48 0.84
CA ALA A 855 17.45 -31.48 0.22
C ALA A 855 16.88 -31.97 -1.12
N GLY A 856 17.69 -31.86 -2.18
CA GLY A 856 17.28 -32.18 -3.56
C GLY A 856 16.79 -30.98 -4.36
N ARG A 857 16.64 -29.80 -3.74
CA ARG A 857 16.36 -28.53 -4.39
C ARG A 857 17.67 -27.73 -4.57
N PRO A 858 18.15 -27.53 -5.80
CA PRO A 858 19.32 -26.68 -6.06
C PRO A 858 18.98 -25.23 -5.77
N LEU A 859 19.74 -24.59 -4.87
CA LEU A 859 19.44 -23.24 -4.40
C LEU A 859 20.60 -22.29 -4.70
N GLU A 860 20.27 -21.05 -5.02
CA GLU A 860 21.21 -19.92 -5.12
C GLU A 860 20.77 -18.76 -4.24
N LEU A 861 21.75 -18.09 -3.61
CA LEU A 861 21.50 -16.90 -2.82
C LEU A 861 21.31 -15.69 -3.72
N THR A 862 20.25 -14.95 -3.46
CA THR A 862 19.98 -13.63 -4.05
C THR A 862 19.60 -12.63 -2.97
N ILE A 863 19.50 -11.37 -3.34
CA ILE A 863 18.97 -10.31 -2.47
C ILE A 863 17.68 -9.79 -3.07
N ALA A 864 16.58 -9.83 -2.30
CA ALA A 864 15.29 -9.35 -2.79
C ALA A 864 15.32 -7.84 -3.02
N SER A 865 15.88 -7.10 -2.05
CA SER A 865 15.96 -5.64 -2.06
C SER A 865 17.42 -5.20 -1.79
N PRO A 866 18.21 -4.93 -2.84
CA PRO A 866 19.58 -4.44 -2.68
C PRO A 866 19.64 -3.22 -1.74
N GLY A 867 20.60 -3.21 -0.82
CA GLY A 867 20.73 -2.24 0.27
C GLY A 867 20.12 -2.70 1.60
N LEU A 868 19.18 -3.65 1.57
CA LEU A 868 18.55 -4.25 2.75
C LEU A 868 19.05 -5.69 2.93
N LEU A 869 20.12 -5.87 3.71
CA LEU A 869 20.78 -7.17 3.90
C LEU A 869 19.89 -8.24 4.56
N ASP A 870 18.84 -7.84 5.27
CA ASP A 870 17.80 -8.71 5.85
C ASP A 870 16.90 -9.35 4.76
N THR A 871 17.03 -8.93 3.50
CA THR A 871 16.31 -9.51 2.36
C THR A 871 17.12 -10.52 1.56
N LEU A 872 18.26 -10.98 2.10
CA LEU A 872 19.00 -12.13 1.57
C LEU A 872 18.13 -13.39 1.64
N GLN A 873 17.98 -14.08 0.51
CA GLN A 873 17.13 -15.27 0.39
C GLN A 873 17.69 -16.24 -0.65
N PHE A 874 17.45 -17.53 -0.42
CA PHE A 874 17.73 -18.59 -1.38
C PHE A 874 16.54 -18.80 -2.32
N VAL A 875 16.82 -18.94 -3.61
CA VAL A 875 15.86 -19.21 -4.69
C VAL A 875 16.31 -20.41 -5.52
N ASP A 876 15.40 -20.97 -6.33
CA ASP A 876 15.72 -22.10 -7.21
C ASP A 876 16.81 -21.76 -8.24
N ASP A 877 17.90 -22.54 -8.27
CA ASP A 877 18.90 -22.45 -9.32
C ASP A 877 18.44 -23.17 -10.60
N LYS A 878 17.93 -22.38 -11.55
CA LYS A 878 17.48 -22.88 -12.86
C LYS A 878 18.61 -23.41 -13.73
N VAL A 879 19.86 -23.04 -13.48
CA VAL A 879 21.02 -23.49 -14.27
C VAL A 879 21.33 -24.97 -13.98
N TYR A 880 21.09 -25.43 -12.75
CA TYR A 880 21.38 -26.80 -12.33
C TYR A 880 20.69 -27.89 -13.20
N GLN A 881 19.53 -27.58 -13.78
CA GLN A 881 18.81 -28.53 -14.63
C GLN A 881 19.37 -28.64 -16.05
N LYS A 882 20.20 -27.68 -16.49
CA LYS A 882 20.79 -27.70 -17.84
C LYS A 882 21.88 -28.79 -17.95
N PRO A 883 22.13 -29.36 -19.15
CA PRO A 883 23.28 -30.24 -19.36
C PRO A 883 24.61 -29.56 -19.01
N LEU A 884 25.60 -30.32 -18.54
CA LEU A 884 26.95 -29.84 -18.24
C LEU A 884 27.78 -29.76 -19.53
N ALA A 885 28.52 -28.68 -19.76
CA ALA A 885 29.38 -28.56 -20.95
C ALA A 885 30.63 -29.44 -20.85
N ALA A 886 31.30 -29.69 -21.99
CA ALA A 886 32.44 -30.61 -22.08
C ALA A 886 33.61 -30.27 -21.15
N GLU A 887 33.87 -28.98 -20.91
CA GLU A 887 34.99 -28.48 -20.07
C GLU A 887 34.53 -27.97 -18.69
N GLU A 888 33.26 -28.20 -18.33
CA GLU A 888 32.70 -27.74 -17.06
C GLU A 888 32.78 -28.83 -15.98
N VAL A 889 32.85 -28.37 -14.74
CA VAL A 889 32.75 -29.19 -13.54
C VAL A 889 31.61 -28.66 -12.68
N GLU A 890 30.90 -29.57 -12.01
CA GLU A 890 29.94 -29.24 -10.97
C GLU A 890 30.50 -29.61 -9.60
N VAL A 891 30.42 -28.66 -8.67
CA VAL A 891 30.92 -28.80 -7.31
C VAL A 891 29.76 -28.58 -6.34
N GLU A 892 29.52 -29.55 -5.45
CA GLU A 892 28.70 -29.34 -4.26
C GLU A 892 29.46 -28.41 -3.33
N VAL A 893 28.95 -27.19 -3.18
CA VAL A 893 29.61 -26.16 -2.39
C VAL A 893 29.44 -26.50 -0.91
N LYS A 894 30.56 -26.55 -0.19
CA LYS A 894 30.56 -26.72 1.26
C LYS A 894 30.91 -25.42 1.96
N VAL A 895 31.83 -24.65 1.39
CA VAL A 895 32.31 -23.40 1.95
C VAL A 895 32.42 -22.35 0.85
N THR A 896 31.90 -21.15 1.11
CA THR A 896 32.03 -19.99 0.23
C THR A 896 32.89 -18.91 0.89
N GLY A 897 33.84 -18.35 0.14
CA GLY A 897 34.65 -17.23 0.62
C GLY A 897 33.92 -15.91 0.39
N LEU A 898 33.65 -15.17 1.48
CA LEU A 898 33.01 -13.86 1.40
C LEU A 898 34.05 -12.78 1.04
N ASN A 899 33.72 -11.95 0.05
CA ASN A 899 34.58 -10.90 -0.48
C ASN A 899 33.92 -9.52 -0.40
N PHE A 900 34.73 -8.46 -0.38
CA PHE A 900 34.19 -7.08 -0.31
C PHE A 900 33.28 -6.74 -1.50
N LYS A 901 33.55 -7.36 -2.66
CA LYS A 901 32.71 -7.26 -3.85
C LYS A 901 31.28 -7.77 -3.60
N ASP A 902 31.11 -8.86 -2.83
CA ASP A 902 29.79 -9.41 -2.50
C ASP A 902 28.95 -8.40 -1.71
N ILE A 903 29.61 -7.63 -0.82
CA ILE A 903 28.96 -6.55 -0.06
C ILE A 903 28.55 -5.42 -0.99
N MET A 904 29.42 -4.99 -1.90
CA MET A 904 29.07 -3.92 -2.84
C MET A 904 27.92 -4.34 -3.77
N ILE A 905 27.85 -5.61 -4.17
CA ILE A 905 26.74 -6.19 -4.92
C ILE A 905 25.46 -6.17 -4.08
N ALA A 906 25.49 -6.70 -2.85
CA ALA A 906 24.34 -6.74 -1.96
C ALA A 906 23.84 -5.33 -1.56
N LEU A 907 24.74 -4.34 -1.45
CA LEU A 907 24.37 -2.95 -1.20
C LEU A 907 23.89 -2.19 -2.45
N GLY A 908 23.87 -2.84 -3.62
CA GLY A 908 23.48 -2.23 -4.89
C GLY A 908 24.48 -1.20 -5.42
N GLN A 909 25.72 -1.21 -4.93
CA GLN A 909 26.81 -0.32 -5.37
C GLN A 909 27.55 -0.85 -6.62
N LEU A 910 27.37 -2.13 -6.95
CA LEU A 910 27.91 -2.73 -8.18
C LEU A 910 26.78 -3.30 -9.05
N PRO A 911 26.86 -3.14 -10.38
CA PRO A 911 25.84 -3.60 -11.30
C PRO A 911 25.98 -5.10 -11.65
N GLU A 912 26.22 -5.96 -10.66
CA GLU A 912 26.32 -7.41 -10.82
C GLU A 912 25.26 -8.11 -9.95
N LYS A 913 24.91 -9.37 -10.26
CA LYS A 913 23.87 -10.12 -9.53
C LYS A 913 24.36 -11.36 -8.78
N ASN A 914 25.54 -11.87 -9.14
CA ASN A 914 26.03 -13.14 -8.62
C ASN A 914 26.84 -12.91 -7.34
N LEU A 915 26.36 -13.46 -6.22
CA LEU A 915 27.06 -13.41 -4.94
C LEU A 915 28.02 -14.59 -4.81
N GLY A 916 29.23 -14.31 -4.34
CA GLY A 916 30.28 -15.28 -4.07
C GLY A 916 31.25 -15.43 -5.23
N LEU A 917 32.53 -15.21 -4.95
CA LEU A 917 33.62 -15.22 -5.94
C LEU A 917 34.53 -16.45 -5.87
N GLU A 918 34.37 -17.27 -4.85
CA GLU A 918 35.19 -18.45 -4.63
C GLU A 918 34.46 -19.46 -3.73
N CYS A 919 34.78 -20.73 -3.93
CA CYS A 919 34.27 -21.81 -3.09
C CYS A 919 35.29 -22.91 -2.88
N ALA A 920 35.04 -23.73 -1.85
CA ALA A 920 35.59 -25.05 -1.67
C ALA A 920 34.47 -26.08 -1.49
N GLY A 921 34.65 -27.28 -2.03
CA GLY A 921 33.63 -28.30 -2.01
C GLY A 921 34.07 -29.62 -2.61
N THR A 922 33.10 -30.43 -3.02
CA THR A 922 33.32 -31.77 -3.57
C THR A 922 32.74 -31.86 -4.98
N VAL A 923 33.49 -32.43 -5.93
CA VAL A 923 33.03 -32.62 -7.30
C VAL A 923 31.89 -33.64 -7.35
N THR A 924 30.76 -33.27 -7.97
CA THR A 924 29.58 -34.14 -8.15
C THR A 924 29.39 -34.61 -9.59
N ARG A 925 29.71 -33.76 -10.57
CA ARG A 925 29.65 -34.08 -12.01
C ARG A 925 30.82 -33.46 -12.76
N VAL A 926 31.23 -34.10 -13.85
CA VAL A 926 32.32 -33.64 -14.71
C VAL A 926 31.91 -33.72 -16.18
N GLY A 927 32.34 -32.74 -16.98
CA GLY A 927 32.22 -32.76 -18.42
C GLY A 927 33.13 -33.82 -19.07
N SER A 928 32.95 -34.07 -20.36
CA SER A 928 33.69 -35.11 -21.09
C SER A 928 35.20 -34.84 -21.22
N ASN A 929 35.64 -33.59 -21.07
CA ASN A 929 37.02 -33.14 -21.26
C ASN A 929 37.60 -32.55 -19.96
N VAL A 930 37.40 -33.25 -18.83
CA VAL A 930 37.79 -32.77 -17.50
C VAL A 930 38.62 -33.84 -16.76
N ASP A 931 39.77 -33.43 -16.19
CA ASP A 931 40.72 -34.33 -15.52
C ASP A 931 40.40 -34.60 -14.03
N VAL A 932 39.65 -33.71 -13.37
CA VAL A 932 39.18 -33.96 -12.00
C VAL A 932 38.11 -35.04 -11.98
N LYS A 933 37.97 -35.75 -10.86
CA LYS A 933 37.07 -36.88 -10.69
C LYS A 933 35.97 -36.55 -9.68
N VAL A 934 34.81 -37.16 -9.86
CA VAL A 934 33.72 -37.13 -8.87
C VAL A 934 34.25 -37.63 -7.53
N GLY A 935 33.95 -36.88 -6.46
CA GLY A 935 34.46 -37.12 -5.10
C GLY A 935 35.75 -36.38 -4.75
N ASP A 936 36.45 -35.77 -5.71
CA ASP A 936 37.61 -34.93 -5.40
C ASP A 936 37.21 -33.69 -4.58
N ARG A 937 38.02 -33.36 -3.56
CA ARG A 937 37.92 -32.11 -2.80
C ARG A 937 38.63 -31.01 -3.58
N VAL A 938 37.92 -29.94 -3.93
CA VAL A 938 38.42 -28.89 -4.83
C VAL A 938 38.10 -27.49 -4.33
N CYS A 939 38.93 -26.51 -4.69
CA CYS A 939 38.66 -25.09 -4.49
C CYS A 939 39.05 -24.29 -5.73
N GLY A 940 38.46 -23.09 -5.90
CA GLY A 940 38.78 -22.21 -7.02
C GLY A 940 37.93 -20.93 -7.04
N PRO A 941 38.30 -19.95 -7.88
CA PRO A 941 37.46 -18.80 -8.15
C PRO A 941 36.25 -19.24 -8.99
N THR A 942 35.08 -18.76 -8.62
CA THR A 942 33.82 -19.06 -9.30
C THR A 942 32.97 -17.80 -9.39
N GLY A 943 32.00 -17.77 -10.31
CA GLY A 943 31.00 -16.69 -10.36
C GLY A 943 29.69 -17.20 -9.76
N GLY A 944 29.26 -16.63 -8.64
CA GLY A 944 28.02 -17.04 -7.98
C GLY A 944 28.20 -18.25 -7.07
N ALA A 945 29.16 -18.18 -6.15
CA ALA A 945 29.53 -19.28 -5.27
C ALA A 945 28.53 -19.56 -4.13
N PHE A 946 27.68 -18.60 -3.74
CA PHE A 946 26.64 -18.80 -2.74
C PHE A 946 25.47 -19.64 -3.32
N LYS A 947 25.76 -20.89 -3.62
CA LYS A 947 24.84 -21.89 -4.18
C LYS A 947 25.04 -23.21 -3.45
N THR A 948 24.06 -24.11 -3.51
CA THR A 948 24.29 -25.50 -3.07
C THR A 948 25.16 -26.27 -4.08
N TYR A 949 25.03 -25.95 -5.37
CA TYR A 949 25.87 -26.50 -6.44
C TYR A 949 26.33 -25.37 -7.36
N VAL A 950 27.64 -25.32 -7.64
CA VAL A 950 28.21 -24.34 -8.57
C VAL A 950 28.81 -25.05 -9.78
N ARG A 951 28.68 -24.42 -10.94
CA ARG A 951 29.31 -24.86 -12.19
C ARG A 951 30.35 -23.85 -12.64
N CYS A 952 31.50 -24.34 -13.05
CA CYS A 952 32.58 -23.50 -13.57
C CYS A 952 33.44 -24.27 -14.58
N PRO A 953 34.27 -23.58 -15.37
CA PRO A 953 35.30 -24.24 -16.16
C PRO A 953 36.24 -25.04 -15.26
N ALA A 954 36.55 -26.28 -15.62
CA ALA A 954 37.43 -27.15 -14.83
C ALA A 954 38.83 -26.55 -14.61
N SER A 955 39.28 -25.68 -15.52
CA SER A 955 40.55 -24.95 -15.38
C SER A 955 40.60 -23.99 -14.19
N PHE A 956 39.46 -23.60 -13.62
CA PHE A 956 39.42 -22.67 -12.48
C PHE A 956 39.64 -23.38 -11.16
N ILE A 957 39.36 -24.68 -11.07
CA ILE A 957 39.46 -25.42 -9.82
C ILE A 957 40.76 -26.21 -9.73
N VAL A 958 41.21 -26.42 -8.50
CA VAL A 958 42.38 -27.25 -8.17
C VAL A 958 42.04 -28.18 -7.02
N LYS A 959 42.68 -29.35 -6.97
CA LYS A 959 42.53 -30.29 -5.87
C LYS A 959 43.11 -29.73 -4.58
N ILE A 960 42.39 -29.94 -3.48
CA ILE A 960 42.82 -29.55 -2.14
C ILE A 960 43.70 -30.67 -1.57
N PRO A 961 44.88 -30.37 -1.01
CA PRO A 961 45.72 -31.36 -0.34
C PRO A 961 45.02 -32.00 0.86
N ASP A 962 45.30 -33.27 1.15
CA ASP A 962 44.62 -34.02 2.22
C ASP A 962 44.72 -33.33 3.60
N GLN A 963 45.85 -32.66 3.87
CA GLN A 963 46.12 -31.99 5.15
C GLN A 963 45.43 -30.61 5.29
N MET A 964 44.86 -30.06 4.22
CA MET A 964 44.19 -28.76 4.24
C MET A 964 42.68 -28.94 4.34
N ASP A 965 42.02 -28.33 5.32
CA ASP A 965 40.57 -28.34 5.44
C ASP A 965 39.88 -27.44 4.38
N LEU A 966 38.57 -27.66 4.16
CA LEU A 966 37.81 -26.94 3.13
C LEU A 966 37.70 -25.43 3.44
N SER A 967 37.57 -25.07 4.71
CA SER A 967 37.38 -23.69 5.17
C SER A 967 38.63 -22.86 4.92
N THR A 968 39.79 -23.44 5.22
CA THR A 968 41.10 -22.91 4.88
C THR A 968 41.26 -22.80 3.35
N ALA A 969 40.94 -23.85 2.60
CA ALA A 969 41.08 -23.83 1.14
C ALA A 969 40.21 -22.75 0.47
N ALA A 970 39.00 -22.49 0.98
CA ALA A 970 38.10 -21.45 0.47
C ALA A 970 38.63 -20.02 0.66
N THR A 971 39.69 -19.82 1.45
CA THR A 971 40.30 -18.48 1.66
C THR A 971 41.31 -18.08 0.59
N LEU A 972 41.79 -19.04 -0.20
CA LEU A 972 42.96 -18.87 -1.06
C LEU A 972 42.66 -18.31 -2.46
N PRO A 973 41.64 -18.80 -3.21
CA PRO A 973 41.55 -18.58 -4.64
C PRO A 973 41.61 -17.12 -5.08
N VAL A 974 40.68 -16.28 -4.61
CA VAL A 974 40.56 -14.89 -5.05
C VAL A 974 41.69 -14.04 -4.48
N VAL A 975 42.00 -14.20 -3.19
CA VAL A 975 42.97 -13.33 -2.53
C VAL A 975 44.39 -13.54 -3.05
N PHE A 976 44.81 -14.80 -3.22
CA PHE A 976 46.16 -15.12 -3.71
C PHE A 976 46.25 -14.98 -5.23
N CYS A 977 45.22 -15.32 -6.03
CA CYS A 977 45.28 -15.04 -7.46
C CYS A 977 45.41 -13.53 -7.74
N THR A 978 44.68 -12.70 -6.99
CA THR A 978 44.76 -11.23 -7.12
C THR A 978 46.16 -10.74 -6.77
N ALA A 979 46.69 -11.13 -5.60
CA ALA A 979 48.00 -10.69 -5.15
C ALA A 979 49.13 -11.25 -6.04
N TYR A 980 49.05 -12.51 -6.47
CA TYR A 980 50.05 -13.13 -7.32
C TYR A 980 50.10 -12.47 -8.70
N TYR A 981 48.94 -12.23 -9.34
CA TYR A 981 48.90 -11.51 -10.60
C TYR A 981 49.42 -10.07 -10.47
N ALA A 982 48.99 -9.34 -9.43
CA ALA A 982 49.44 -7.98 -9.18
C ALA A 982 50.96 -7.89 -8.95
N MET A 983 51.50 -8.71 -8.06
CA MET A 983 52.88 -8.59 -7.59
C MET A 983 53.88 -9.27 -8.52
N HIS A 984 53.53 -10.43 -9.08
CA HIS A 984 54.44 -11.23 -9.92
C HIS A 984 54.33 -10.87 -11.41
N TYR A 985 53.12 -10.79 -11.97
CA TYR A 985 52.93 -10.57 -13.41
C TYR A 985 53.02 -9.09 -13.81
N LEU A 986 52.28 -8.22 -13.12
CA LEU A 986 52.23 -6.79 -13.47
C LEU A 986 53.38 -6.01 -12.86
N ALA A 987 53.48 -6.02 -11.53
CA ALA A 987 54.52 -5.28 -10.83
C ALA A 987 55.90 -5.88 -11.08
N ARG A 988 56.02 -7.19 -11.30
CA ARG A 988 57.31 -7.90 -11.48
C ARG A 988 58.28 -7.53 -10.37
N LEU A 989 57.81 -7.63 -9.13
CA LEU A 989 58.55 -7.19 -7.95
C LEU A 989 59.91 -7.90 -7.85
N LYS A 990 60.97 -7.13 -7.66
CA LYS A 990 62.35 -7.59 -7.59
C LYS A 990 62.92 -7.49 -6.18
N ASP A 991 64.02 -8.22 -5.98
CA ASP A 991 64.83 -8.17 -4.77
C ASP A 991 65.25 -6.73 -4.42
N GLY A 992 64.97 -6.33 -3.18
CA GLY A 992 65.32 -5.02 -2.63
C GLY A 992 64.44 -3.84 -3.07
N GLU A 993 63.38 -4.05 -3.85
CA GLU A 993 62.43 -2.97 -4.18
C GLU A 993 61.50 -2.64 -3.01
N SER A 994 60.99 -1.41 -2.98
CA SER A 994 60.04 -0.95 -1.97
C SER A 994 58.58 -1.05 -2.45
N VAL A 995 57.67 -1.48 -1.56
CA VAL A 995 56.25 -1.66 -1.87
C VAL A 995 55.33 -1.05 -0.82
N LEU A 996 54.34 -0.28 -1.25
CA LEU A 996 53.22 0.20 -0.44
C LEU A 996 51.99 -0.66 -0.67
N ILE A 997 51.54 -1.39 0.36
CA ILE A 997 50.36 -2.25 0.32
C ILE A 997 49.24 -1.59 1.13
N HIS A 998 48.17 -1.18 0.46
CA HIS A 998 47.00 -0.65 1.16
C HIS A 998 46.13 -1.75 1.76
N SER A 999 45.49 -1.45 2.89
CA SER A 999 44.61 -2.38 3.62
C SER A 999 45.33 -3.69 4.00
N GLY A 1000 46.57 -3.60 4.51
CA GLY A 1000 47.47 -4.74 4.70
C GLY A 1000 46.93 -5.86 5.57
N ALA A 1001 46.04 -5.57 6.52
CA ALA A 1001 45.42 -6.56 7.40
C ALA A 1001 44.25 -7.35 6.78
N GLY A 1002 43.80 -7.00 5.56
CA GLY A 1002 42.80 -7.77 4.82
C GLY A 1002 43.40 -8.94 4.03
N GLY A 1003 42.57 -9.83 3.48
CA GLY A 1003 43.02 -11.04 2.79
C GLY A 1003 44.03 -10.82 1.67
N VAL A 1004 43.75 -9.92 0.71
CA VAL A 1004 44.67 -9.59 -0.39
C VAL A 1004 45.95 -8.93 0.13
N GLY A 1005 45.83 -8.03 1.12
CA GLY A 1005 46.96 -7.36 1.73
C GLY A 1005 47.93 -8.34 2.38
N GLN A 1006 47.41 -9.30 3.13
CA GLN A 1006 48.19 -10.37 3.76
C GLN A 1006 48.86 -11.30 2.73
N ALA A 1007 48.18 -11.64 1.64
CA ALA A 1007 48.77 -12.41 0.54
C ALA A 1007 49.90 -11.62 -0.15
N ALA A 1008 49.70 -10.32 -0.39
CA ALA A 1008 50.69 -9.44 -0.99
C ALA A 1008 51.93 -9.24 -0.09
N ILE A 1009 51.76 -9.15 1.23
CA ILE A 1009 52.86 -9.09 2.20
C ILE A 1009 53.74 -10.34 2.08
N GLN A 1010 53.14 -11.54 2.05
CA GLN A 1010 53.90 -12.80 1.94
C GLN A 1010 54.67 -12.89 0.61
N LEU A 1011 54.07 -12.43 -0.50
CA LEU A 1011 54.74 -12.37 -1.79
C LEU A 1011 55.89 -11.35 -1.80
N ALA A 1012 55.71 -10.21 -1.15
CA ALA A 1012 56.75 -9.20 -1.00
C ALA A 1012 57.91 -9.68 -0.12
N GLN A 1013 57.61 -10.41 0.97
CA GLN A 1013 58.62 -11.05 1.82
C GLN A 1013 59.44 -12.10 1.05
N ARG A 1014 58.78 -12.90 0.20
CA ARG A 1014 59.48 -13.85 -0.68
C ARG A 1014 60.43 -13.15 -1.66
N ALA A 1015 60.07 -11.96 -2.12
CA ALA A 1015 60.91 -11.14 -2.99
C ALA A 1015 61.92 -10.28 -2.22
N ASN A 1016 62.07 -10.43 -0.90
CA ASN A 1016 62.88 -9.57 -0.02
C ASN A 1016 62.66 -8.06 -0.27
N ALA A 1017 61.41 -7.67 -0.54
CA ALA A 1017 61.06 -6.27 -0.75
C ALA A 1017 60.95 -5.51 0.58
N GLU A 1018 61.18 -4.20 0.55
CA GLU A 1018 60.93 -3.32 1.69
C GLU A 1018 59.44 -2.97 1.76
N ILE A 1019 58.76 -3.43 2.81
CA ILE A 1019 57.30 -3.40 2.89
C ILE A 1019 56.82 -2.22 3.73
N TYR A 1020 55.92 -1.43 3.15
CA TYR A 1020 55.12 -0.42 3.84
C TYR A 1020 53.63 -0.77 3.70
N VAL A 1021 52.87 -0.59 4.77
CA VAL A 1021 51.45 -0.97 4.81
C VAL A 1021 50.58 0.14 5.39
N THR A 1022 49.31 0.17 5.01
CA THR A 1022 48.29 0.98 5.71
C THR A 1022 47.24 0.11 6.36
N VAL A 1023 46.75 0.53 7.53
CA VAL A 1023 45.71 -0.15 8.30
C VAL A 1023 44.71 0.83 8.92
N GLY A 1024 43.51 0.34 9.19
CA GLY A 1024 42.41 1.16 9.71
C GLY A 1024 42.29 1.22 11.24
N SER A 1025 43.05 0.42 12.01
CA SER A 1025 42.98 0.39 13.48
C SER A 1025 44.28 -0.11 14.11
N ASN A 1026 44.43 0.09 15.42
CA ASN A 1026 45.62 -0.36 16.17
C ASN A 1026 45.68 -1.88 16.30
N GLU A 1027 44.53 -2.55 16.38
CA GLU A 1027 44.45 -4.02 16.40
C GLU A 1027 45.01 -4.61 15.10
N LYS A 1028 44.66 -3.99 13.96
CA LYS A 1028 45.20 -4.34 12.65
C LYS A 1028 46.70 -4.09 12.53
N LYS A 1029 47.21 -3.03 13.17
CA LYS A 1029 48.64 -2.74 13.25
C LYS A 1029 49.39 -3.82 14.03
N ARG A 1030 48.88 -4.20 15.21
CA ARG A 1030 49.47 -5.27 16.04
C ARG A 1030 49.47 -6.61 15.30
N LEU A 1031 48.36 -6.95 14.65
CA LEU A 1031 48.23 -8.17 13.84
C LEU A 1031 49.36 -8.29 12.80
N LEU A 1032 49.65 -7.22 12.05
CA LEU A 1032 50.70 -7.25 11.03
C LEU A 1032 52.12 -7.29 11.62
N ALA A 1033 52.34 -6.62 12.75
CA ALA A 1033 53.62 -6.69 13.46
C ALA A 1033 53.87 -8.10 14.00
N ASP A 1034 52.87 -8.72 14.64
CA ASP A 1034 53.00 -10.02 15.30
C ASP A 1034 53.09 -11.18 14.29
N LEU A 1035 52.30 -11.15 13.21
CA LEU A 1035 52.26 -12.24 12.22
C LEU A 1035 53.39 -12.16 11.19
N TYR A 1036 53.69 -10.95 10.70
CA TYR A 1036 54.58 -10.76 9.55
C TYR A 1036 55.88 -10.03 9.93
N GLY A 1037 56.05 -9.59 11.17
CA GLY A 1037 57.26 -8.87 11.59
C GLY A 1037 57.40 -7.51 10.91
N ILE A 1038 56.29 -6.86 10.53
CA ILE A 1038 56.34 -5.52 9.93
C ILE A 1038 56.62 -4.49 11.02
N GLU A 1039 57.71 -3.75 10.86
CA GLU A 1039 58.14 -2.70 11.79
C GLU A 1039 57.05 -1.66 12.04
N ALA A 1040 56.93 -1.19 13.28
CA ALA A 1040 55.86 -0.26 13.67
C ALA A 1040 55.87 1.06 12.87
N ASP A 1041 57.05 1.51 12.44
CA ASP A 1041 57.24 2.73 11.63
C ASP A 1041 56.92 2.52 10.14
N HIS A 1042 56.74 1.27 9.70
CA HIS A 1042 56.32 0.88 8.35
C HIS A 1042 54.79 0.72 8.23
N VAL A 1043 54.05 0.88 9.34
CA VAL A 1043 52.59 0.77 9.39
C VAL A 1043 51.94 2.15 9.58
N PHE A 1044 51.24 2.61 8.55
CA PHE A 1044 50.55 3.91 8.51
C PHE A 1044 49.02 3.78 8.61
N SER A 1045 48.32 4.89 8.84
CA SER A 1045 46.86 4.91 8.86
C SER A 1045 46.29 4.89 7.44
N SER A 1046 45.24 4.08 7.21
CA SER A 1046 44.45 4.09 5.97
C SER A 1046 43.22 5.00 6.02
N ARG A 1047 42.95 5.66 7.17
CA ARG A 1047 41.76 6.49 7.38
C ARG A 1047 41.99 7.99 7.13
N ASN A 1048 43.23 8.38 6.88
CA ASN A 1048 43.61 9.75 6.60
C ASN A 1048 44.77 9.78 5.59
N LEU A 1049 45.15 10.98 5.16
CA LEU A 1049 46.18 11.17 4.13
C LEU A 1049 47.62 11.21 4.68
N THR A 1050 47.82 10.96 5.99
CA THR A 1050 49.16 11.12 6.61
C THR A 1050 50.13 10.02 6.21
N PHE A 1051 49.65 8.89 5.66
CA PHE A 1051 50.53 7.83 5.14
C PHE A 1051 51.48 8.37 4.06
N ALA A 1052 51.04 9.29 3.20
CA ALA A 1052 51.87 9.83 2.14
C ALA A 1052 53.09 10.60 2.68
N GLN A 1053 52.91 11.34 3.77
CA GLN A 1053 54.01 12.01 4.48
C GLN A 1053 54.95 10.98 5.13
N GLY A 1054 54.39 9.94 5.73
CA GLY A 1054 55.14 8.81 6.29
C GLY A 1054 56.00 8.10 5.25
N ILE A 1055 55.43 7.78 4.08
CA ILE A 1055 56.15 7.15 2.98
C ILE A 1055 57.27 8.04 2.46
N LYS A 1056 57.02 9.33 2.23
CA LYS A 1056 58.08 10.27 1.83
C LYS A 1056 59.20 10.34 2.87
N ARG A 1057 58.88 10.30 4.16
CA ARG A 1057 59.90 10.26 5.23
C ARG A 1057 60.75 8.99 5.16
N MET A 1058 60.11 7.82 5.09
CA MET A 1058 60.82 6.53 5.09
C MET A 1058 61.66 6.33 3.82
N THR A 1059 61.15 6.78 2.68
CA THR A 1059 61.82 6.67 1.37
C THR A 1059 62.72 7.86 1.03
N LYS A 1060 62.97 8.77 1.98
CA LYS A 1060 63.79 10.00 1.79
C LYS A 1060 63.37 10.84 0.58
N GLY A 1061 62.06 10.92 0.34
CA GLY A 1061 61.45 11.67 -0.75
C GLY A 1061 61.45 10.97 -2.11
N ARG A 1062 62.04 9.77 -2.23
CA ARG A 1062 62.06 8.99 -3.48
C ARG A 1062 60.68 8.47 -3.86
N GLY A 1063 59.87 8.07 -2.88
CA GLY A 1063 58.66 7.28 -3.12
C GLY A 1063 58.94 5.77 -3.13
N VAL A 1064 57.92 4.97 -3.45
CA VAL A 1064 57.98 3.49 -3.50
C VAL A 1064 57.98 2.96 -4.93
N ASP A 1065 58.64 1.83 -5.16
CA ASP A 1065 58.75 1.24 -6.50
C ASP A 1065 57.44 0.55 -6.94
N VAL A 1066 56.66 0.02 -5.99
CA VAL A 1066 55.35 -0.59 -6.26
C VAL A 1066 54.30 -0.06 -5.29
N VAL A 1067 53.10 0.23 -5.80
CA VAL A 1067 51.92 0.51 -4.97
C VAL A 1067 50.83 -0.50 -5.32
N LEU A 1068 50.33 -1.23 -4.32
CA LEU A 1068 49.11 -2.03 -4.45
C LEU A 1068 47.96 -1.26 -3.77
N ASN A 1069 47.15 -0.58 -4.58
CA ASN A 1069 46.11 0.32 -4.09
C ASN A 1069 44.72 -0.33 -4.06
N SER A 1070 44.01 -0.11 -2.95
CA SER A 1070 42.59 -0.43 -2.78
C SER A 1070 41.79 0.74 -2.18
N LEU A 1071 42.42 1.90 -1.97
CA LEU A 1071 41.78 3.10 -1.44
C LEU A 1071 41.21 3.96 -2.57
N ALA A 1072 40.21 4.78 -2.25
CA ALA A 1072 39.52 5.62 -3.23
C ALA A 1072 39.75 7.13 -3.01
N GLY A 1073 39.42 7.94 -4.01
CA GLY A 1073 39.39 9.40 -3.98
C GLY A 1073 40.75 10.05 -3.68
N GLU A 1074 40.77 10.97 -2.71
CA GLU A 1074 42.01 11.67 -2.32
C GLU A 1074 43.11 10.73 -1.84
N SER A 1075 42.75 9.60 -1.22
CA SER A 1075 43.73 8.60 -0.81
C SER A 1075 44.43 7.98 -2.03
N LEU A 1076 43.68 7.62 -3.09
CA LEU A 1076 44.27 7.14 -4.35
C LEU A 1076 45.22 8.18 -4.95
N ARG A 1077 44.80 9.44 -5.02
CA ARG A 1077 45.64 10.54 -5.54
C ARG A 1077 46.93 10.69 -4.74
N LYS A 1078 46.86 10.61 -3.42
CA LYS A 1078 48.05 10.66 -2.55
C LYS A 1078 48.94 9.44 -2.68
N SER A 1079 48.38 8.26 -2.90
CA SER A 1079 49.14 7.07 -3.23
C SER A 1079 49.85 7.20 -4.58
N TRP A 1080 49.19 7.82 -5.57
CA TRP A 1080 49.77 8.10 -6.89
C TRP A 1080 50.94 9.09 -6.81
N GLU A 1081 50.89 10.06 -5.89
CA GLU A 1081 52.02 10.95 -5.60
C GLU A 1081 53.18 10.28 -4.84
N CYS A 1082 52.98 9.08 -4.28
CA CYS A 1082 54.02 8.35 -3.56
C CYS A 1082 54.85 7.41 -4.45
N ILE A 1083 54.55 7.34 -5.74
CA ILE A 1083 55.26 6.46 -6.67
C ILE A 1083 56.67 6.99 -6.98
N ALA A 1084 57.67 6.11 -6.95
CA ALA A 1084 59.04 6.42 -7.37
C ALA A 1084 59.17 6.41 -8.90
N PRO A 1085 60.22 7.03 -9.48
CA PRO A 1085 60.55 6.87 -10.89
C PRO A 1085 60.62 5.39 -11.31
N PHE A 1086 60.10 5.06 -12.50
CA PHE A 1086 59.92 3.68 -12.99
C PHE A 1086 59.01 2.78 -12.14
N GLY A 1087 58.28 3.37 -11.19
CA GLY A 1087 57.39 2.64 -10.31
C GLY A 1087 56.14 2.10 -11.02
N ARG A 1088 55.50 1.11 -10.38
CA ARG A 1088 54.30 0.42 -10.88
C ARG A 1088 53.17 0.57 -9.88
N PHE A 1089 52.13 1.27 -10.28
CA PHE A 1089 50.91 1.45 -9.50
C PHE A 1089 49.86 0.44 -9.98
N ILE A 1090 49.46 -0.46 -9.09
CA ILE A 1090 48.49 -1.52 -9.35
C ILE A 1090 47.20 -1.22 -8.60
N GLU A 1091 46.16 -0.86 -9.33
CA GLU A 1091 44.83 -0.55 -8.83
C GLU A 1091 43.96 -1.83 -8.77
N ILE A 1092 43.51 -2.19 -7.57
CA ILE A 1092 42.51 -3.26 -7.36
C ILE A 1092 41.15 -2.72 -6.91
N GLY A 1093 41.05 -1.42 -6.59
CA GLY A 1093 39.80 -0.74 -6.29
C GLY A 1093 38.98 -0.41 -7.54
N LYS A 1094 37.65 -0.44 -7.40
CA LYS A 1094 36.72 -0.18 -8.51
C LYS A 1094 36.03 1.19 -8.46
N SER A 1095 35.92 1.80 -7.28
CA SER A 1095 35.07 2.98 -7.07
C SER A 1095 35.46 4.18 -7.96
N ASP A 1096 36.74 4.54 -8.02
CA ASP A 1096 37.21 5.65 -8.87
C ASP A 1096 37.14 5.33 -10.37
N ILE A 1097 37.37 4.07 -10.75
CA ILE A 1097 37.25 3.61 -12.15
C ILE A 1097 35.80 3.78 -12.61
N GLN A 1098 34.83 3.35 -11.79
CA GLN A 1098 33.40 3.48 -12.08
C GLN A 1098 32.93 4.93 -12.05
N SER A 1099 33.52 5.75 -11.19
CA SER A 1099 33.24 7.18 -11.09
C SER A 1099 33.92 8.02 -12.18
N HIS A 1100 34.69 7.39 -13.08
CA HIS A 1100 35.46 8.05 -14.12
C HIS A 1100 36.36 9.17 -13.57
N SER A 1101 36.95 8.94 -12.39
CA SER A 1101 37.79 9.92 -11.70
C SER A 1101 38.98 10.35 -12.57
N GLN A 1102 39.30 11.64 -12.55
CA GLN A 1102 40.48 12.16 -13.24
C GLN A 1102 41.77 11.74 -12.54
N LEU A 1103 42.75 11.29 -13.33
CA LEU A 1103 44.10 10.95 -12.90
C LEU A 1103 45.09 12.04 -13.33
N SER A 1104 45.94 12.49 -12.41
CA SER A 1104 46.99 13.45 -12.74
C SER A 1104 48.04 12.82 -13.65
N MET A 1105 48.32 13.47 -14.79
CA MET A 1105 49.34 13.02 -15.72
C MET A 1105 50.78 13.30 -15.25
N SER A 1106 50.95 14.08 -14.17
CA SER A 1106 52.28 14.52 -13.72
C SER A 1106 53.24 13.38 -13.38
N PRO A 1107 52.85 12.28 -12.70
CA PRO A 1107 53.80 11.21 -12.37
C PRO A 1107 54.32 10.44 -13.59
N PHE A 1108 53.59 10.41 -14.72
CA PHE A 1108 54.08 9.75 -15.95
C PHE A 1108 55.37 10.36 -16.50
N ALA A 1109 55.71 11.60 -16.12
CA ALA A 1109 56.98 12.24 -16.47
C ALA A 1109 58.23 11.48 -15.96
N THR A 1110 58.07 10.55 -15.02
CA THR A 1110 59.15 9.72 -14.46
C THR A 1110 59.07 8.25 -14.89
N ASN A 1111 58.46 7.96 -16.04
CA ASN A 1111 58.35 6.62 -16.64
C ASN A 1111 57.63 5.58 -15.78
N VAL A 1112 56.62 6.00 -15.03
CA VAL A 1112 55.80 5.10 -14.20
C VAL A 1112 54.74 4.37 -15.02
N MET A 1113 54.25 3.25 -14.48
CA MET A 1113 53.13 2.48 -15.02
C MET A 1113 51.94 2.55 -14.06
N PHE A 1114 50.73 2.69 -14.62
CA PHE A 1114 49.47 2.53 -13.90
C PHE A 1114 48.69 1.37 -14.54
N ALA A 1115 48.33 0.36 -13.77
CA ALA A 1115 47.63 -0.84 -14.24
C ALA A 1115 46.48 -1.21 -13.30
N SER A 1116 45.39 -1.73 -13.85
CA SER A 1116 44.24 -2.24 -13.07
C SER A 1116 44.20 -3.77 -13.05
N VAL A 1117 43.71 -4.35 -11.96
CA VAL A 1117 43.51 -5.80 -11.82
C VAL A 1117 42.05 -6.11 -11.50
N ASP A 1118 41.41 -6.93 -12.34
CA ASP A 1118 40.06 -7.44 -12.12
C ASP A 1118 39.95 -8.92 -12.52
N LEU A 1119 39.86 -9.80 -11.52
CA LEU A 1119 39.74 -11.24 -11.76
C LEU A 1119 38.42 -11.62 -12.44
N SER A 1120 37.36 -10.83 -12.32
CA SER A 1120 36.09 -11.12 -12.97
C SER A 1120 36.18 -10.94 -14.48
N ILE A 1121 36.86 -9.87 -14.94
CA ILE A 1121 37.16 -9.69 -16.37
C ILE A 1121 38.06 -10.82 -16.87
N MET A 1122 39.04 -11.23 -16.06
CA MET A 1122 39.93 -12.35 -16.41
C MET A 1122 39.16 -13.67 -16.56
N ALA A 1123 38.21 -13.95 -15.65
CA ALA A 1123 37.35 -15.13 -15.71
C ALA A 1123 36.48 -15.17 -16.99
N GLU A 1124 36.11 -14.02 -17.54
CA GLU A 1124 35.31 -13.95 -18.77
C GLU A 1124 36.18 -13.97 -20.04
N LYS A 1125 37.22 -13.13 -20.09
CA LYS A 1125 37.98 -12.82 -21.31
C LYS A 1125 39.33 -13.55 -21.41
N ALA A 1126 39.86 -14.10 -20.30
CA ALA A 1126 41.20 -14.69 -20.23
C ALA A 1126 41.23 -15.95 -19.33
N LYS A 1127 40.28 -16.87 -19.53
CA LYS A 1127 40.11 -18.12 -18.75
C LYS A 1127 41.40 -18.92 -18.53
N PRO A 1128 42.26 -19.16 -19.56
CA PRO A 1128 43.47 -19.95 -19.37
C PRO A 1128 44.45 -19.34 -18.36
N LEU A 1129 44.57 -18.01 -18.35
CA LEU A 1129 45.43 -17.29 -17.43
C LEU A 1129 44.96 -17.45 -15.98
N LEU A 1130 43.65 -17.37 -15.74
CA LEU A 1130 43.11 -17.57 -14.39
C LEU A 1130 43.39 -19.00 -13.87
N GLY A 1131 43.28 -19.99 -14.74
CA GLY A 1131 43.61 -21.39 -14.38
C GLY A 1131 45.11 -21.63 -14.16
N GLU A 1132 45.98 -20.92 -14.88
CA GLU A 1132 47.43 -20.91 -14.59
C GLU A 1132 47.73 -20.28 -13.23
N LEU A 1133 47.11 -19.13 -12.93
CA LEU A 1133 47.26 -18.45 -11.64
C LEU A 1133 46.81 -19.35 -10.49
N MET A 1134 45.65 -20.00 -10.60
CA MET A 1134 45.13 -20.85 -9.53
C MET A 1134 46.07 -22.04 -9.24
N ARG A 1135 46.62 -22.68 -10.28
CA ARG A 1135 47.62 -23.75 -10.13
C ARG A 1135 48.93 -23.25 -9.51
N ALA A 1136 49.42 -22.09 -9.94
CA ALA A 1136 50.61 -21.49 -9.37
C ALA A 1136 50.42 -21.15 -7.88
N VAL A 1137 49.26 -20.59 -7.53
CA VAL A 1137 48.87 -20.31 -6.14
C VAL A 1137 48.83 -21.59 -5.32
N MET A 1138 48.18 -22.65 -5.79
CA MET A 1138 48.11 -23.90 -5.03
C MET A 1138 49.49 -24.53 -4.81
N THR A 1139 50.39 -24.38 -5.79
CA THR A 1139 51.78 -24.84 -5.67
C THR A 1139 52.51 -24.14 -4.50
N LEU A 1140 52.20 -22.87 -4.21
CA LEU A 1140 52.74 -22.14 -3.06
C LEU A 1140 52.33 -22.73 -1.71
N PHE A 1141 51.30 -23.58 -1.67
CA PHE A 1141 50.82 -24.19 -0.42
C PHE A 1141 51.16 -25.67 -0.31
N THR A 1142 51.51 -26.32 -1.44
CA THR A 1142 51.93 -27.73 -1.46
C THR A 1142 53.43 -27.91 -1.39
N ASP A 1143 54.22 -26.88 -1.75
CA ASP A 1143 55.68 -26.92 -1.65
C ASP A 1143 56.10 -26.77 -0.18
N GLU A 1144 56.62 -27.86 0.42
CA GLU A 1144 57.08 -27.88 1.81
C GLU A 1144 58.23 -26.89 2.10
N SER A 1145 58.96 -26.44 1.08
CA SER A 1145 60.01 -25.43 1.22
C SER A 1145 59.48 -24.00 1.34
N SER A 1146 58.20 -23.81 1.03
CA SER A 1146 57.54 -22.51 1.02
C SER A 1146 56.98 -22.15 2.41
N LYS A 1147 57.06 -20.87 2.78
CA LYS A 1147 56.57 -20.35 4.08
C LYS A 1147 55.19 -19.70 4.00
N PHE A 1148 54.42 -19.98 2.96
CA PHE A 1148 53.11 -19.36 2.78
C PHE A 1148 52.08 -19.96 3.73
N HIS A 1149 51.18 -19.10 4.20
CA HIS A 1149 50.04 -19.51 4.99
C HIS A 1149 48.77 -18.74 4.60
N PRO A 1150 47.59 -19.32 4.83
CA PRO A 1150 46.32 -18.65 4.60
C PRO A 1150 46.21 -17.33 5.38
N PRO A 1151 45.39 -16.37 4.94
CA PRO A 1151 45.17 -15.13 5.68
C PRO A 1151 44.56 -15.41 7.06
N ARG A 1152 44.98 -14.66 8.08
CA ARG A 1152 44.55 -14.83 9.49
C ARG A 1152 44.05 -13.52 10.10
N PRO A 1153 43.10 -13.55 11.04
CA PRO A 1153 42.30 -14.71 11.45
C PRO A 1153 41.36 -15.21 10.34
N LEU A 1154 41.00 -16.49 10.42
CA LEU A 1154 39.92 -17.08 9.62
C LEU A 1154 38.62 -16.98 10.42
N HIS A 1155 37.66 -16.24 9.89
CA HIS A 1155 36.32 -16.11 10.48
C HIS A 1155 35.37 -17.08 9.77
N VAL A 1156 34.99 -18.14 10.46
CA VAL A 1156 34.03 -19.14 9.96
C VAL A 1156 32.65 -18.81 10.50
N CYS A 1157 31.70 -18.60 9.59
CA CYS A 1157 30.28 -18.42 9.88
C CYS A 1157 29.50 -19.60 9.27
N ASN A 1158 28.34 -19.95 9.82
CA ASN A 1158 27.45 -20.93 9.18
C ASN A 1158 26.39 -20.25 8.31
N GLY A 1159 25.59 -21.05 7.59
CA GLY A 1159 24.51 -20.55 6.72
C GLY A 1159 23.43 -19.76 7.47
N SER A 1160 23.19 -20.08 8.74
CA SER A 1160 22.24 -19.34 9.59
C SER A 1160 22.72 -17.91 9.93
N GLN A 1161 24.04 -17.68 9.90
CA GLN A 1161 24.68 -16.41 10.23
C GLN A 1161 25.03 -15.58 8.98
N LEU A 1162 24.42 -15.88 7.85
CA LEU A 1162 24.76 -15.26 6.57
C LEU A 1162 24.61 -13.74 6.59
N GLU A 1163 23.49 -13.22 7.10
CA GLU A 1163 23.28 -11.77 7.25
C GLU A 1163 24.34 -11.13 8.16
N GLU A 1164 24.65 -11.76 9.29
CA GLU A 1164 25.65 -11.30 10.24
C GLU A 1164 27.05 -11.25 9.59
N ALA A 1165 27.40 -12.25 8.78
CA ALA A 1165 28.67 -12.29 8.04
C ALA A 1165 28.79 -11.11 7.06
N PHE A 1166 27.71 -10.78 6.32
CA PHE A 1166 27.67 -9.62 5.43
C PHE A 1166 27.83 -8.30 6.22
N ARG A 1167 27.12 -8.14 7.35
CA ARG A 1167 27.23 -6.96 8.22
C ARG A 1167 28.61 -6.82 8.87
N PHE A 1168 29.22 -7.93 9.26
CA PHE A 1168 30.57 -7.95 9.83
C PHE A 1168 31.59 -7.39 8.84
N LEU A 1169 31.53 -7.84 7.57
CA LEU A 1169 32.40 -7.32 6.52
C LEU A 1169 32.11 -5.84 6.19
N GLN A 1170 30.83 -5.45 6.14
CA GLN A 1170 30.40 -4.06 5.93
C GLN A 1170 30.97 -3.10 6.98
N SER A 1171 31.11 -3.54 8.23
CA SER A 1171 31.63 -2.70 9.32
C SER A 1171 33.10 -2.30 9.17
N GLY A 1172 33.85 -2.98 8.28
CA GLY A 1172 35.29 -2.78 8.08
C GLY A 1172 36.16 -3.18 9.29
N LYS A 1173 35.57 -3.82 10.31
CA LYS A 1173 36.29 -4.35 11.49
C LYS A 1173 37.01 -5.66 11.20
N ASN A 1174 36.65 -6.34 10.13
CA ASN A 1174 37.23 -7.63 9.73
C ASN A 1174 38.74 -7.55 9.47
N THR A 1175 39.41 -8.67 9.75
CA THR A 1175 40.83 -8.94 9.46
C THR A 1175 40.96 -10.34 8.89
N GLY A 1176 41.95 -10.58 8.05
CA GLY A 1176 42.09 -11.87 7.38
C GLY A 1176 40.94 -12.12 6.41
N LYS A 1177 40.24 -13.24 6.58
CA LYS A 1177 39.21 -13.72 5.64
C LYS A 1177 37.99 -14.28 6.36
N THR A 1178 36.81 -14.03 5.80
CA THR A 1178 35.54 -14.58 6.27
C THR A 1178 35.05 -15.63 5.27
N VAL A 1179 34.62 -16.77 5.78
CA VAL A 1179 34.05 -17.87 5.00
C VAL A 1179 32.71 -18.29 5.60
N VAL A 1180 31.80 -18.77 4.75
CA VAL A 1180 30.49 -19.27 5.16
C VAL A 1180 30.42 -20.75 4.84
N GLU A 1181 30.24 -21.58 5.86
CA GLU A 1181 30.01 -23.01 5.76
C GLU A 1181 28.52 -23.30 5.71
N LEU A 1182 28.10 -24.17 4.80
CA LEU A 1182 26.71 -24.62 4.72
C LEU A 1182 26.57 -25.98 5.41
N HIS A 1183 25.82 -26.01 6.51
CA HIS A 1183 25.45 -27.21 7.25
C HIS A 1183 23.97 -27.56 7.03
N LYS A 1184 23.62 -28.83 7.22
CA LYS A 1184 22.24 -29.30 6.96
C LYS A 1184 21.24 -28.68 7.94
N GLU A 1185 21.71 -28.39 9.14
CA GLU A 1185 20.96 -27.84 10.26
C GLU A 1185 20.81 -26.31 10.20
N ASP A 1186 21.37 -25.66 9.17
CA ASP A 1186 21.29 -24.22 9.02
C ASP A 1186 19.88 -23.74 8.68
N LEU A 1187 19.41 -22.72 9.40
CA LEU A 1187 18.14 -22.04 9.12
C LEU A 1187 18.39 -20.94 8.09
N ILE A 1188 17.93 -21.15 6.86
CA ILE A 1188 18.11 -20.23 5.75
C ILE A 1188 16.76 -19.66 5.29
N SER A 1189 16.75 -18.41 4.83
CA SER A 1189 15.56 -17.81 4.22
C SER A 1189 15.40 -18.35 2.81
N VAL A 1190 14.30 -19.03 2.49
CA VAL A 1190 14.05 -19.67 1.19
C VAL A 1190 12.75 -19.16 0.58
N ARG A 1191 12.78 -18.80 -0.69
CA ARG A 1191 11.57 -18.48 -1.45
C ARG A 1191 10.84 -19.76 -1.83
N ILE A 1192 9.61 -19.92 -1.35
CA ILE A 1192 8.77 -21.06 -1.70
C ILE A 1192 8.40 -20.94 -3.17
N SER A 1193 8.73 -21.94 -4.00
CA SER A 1193 8.18 -22.02 -5.36
C SER A 1193 6.93 -22.91 -5.34
N ASP A 1194 5.82 -22.39 -5.84
CA ASP A 1194 4.61 -23.17 -6.09
C ASP A 1194 4.87 -24.12 -7.27
N LEU A 1195 5.50 -25.26 -6.98
CA LEU A 1195 5.22 -26.47 -7.74
C LEU A 1195 3.98 -27.10 -7.10
N TRP A 1196 2.83 -26.82 -7.74
CA TRP A 1196 1.50 -27.43 -7.56
C TRP A 1196 0.61 -26.90 -6.42
N ILE A 1197 -0.35 -26.03 -6.77
CA ILE A 1197 -1.71 -26.02 -6.18
C ILE A 1197 -2.73 -25.89 -7.31
#